data_AF-A0A836KF19-F1
#
_entry.id   AF-A0A836KF19-F1
#
_cell.length_a   1.000
_cell.length_b   1.000
_cell.length_c   1.000
_cell.angle_alpha   90.00
_cell.angle_beta   90.00
_cell.angle_gamma   90.00
#
_symmetry.space_group_name_H-M   'P 1'
#
loop_
_entity.id
_entity.type
_entity.pdbx_description
1 polymer ?
#
loop_
_entity_poly.entity_id
_entity_poly.type
_entity_poly.pdbx_seq_one_letter_code
_entity_poly.pdbx_strand_id
1 'polypeptide(L)'
;MLRHCSAALAAGKLPNPGSSLLNPRSHRAKVRRAAAMGAQQEAYFEQQAMFAELGGPGRTGTASLHPPSPARTAKSRKQRRGHHVKQVVGRDVAERAKSMTDAEWESVPMADKHAFTKYMSELLREHPTQATEQQRRRYFETTMVDPRDLDPARTVRDEYERLKMGLPVQLKDPQRSLGVSQAIFESGDSSLFDPDKVDALEEAMVQIKQVFADYVRQRREGVGTETARRKLANMLANLNLETQRHLSHMFKYAEERVRQEAREERKRQLSELQRLRRLVSSSSRHRTSPWSESSASTPSAGAPVLEGGACPSTPTSAADGSLGAGHDASCPPPAALAKTKRRAALKRSLGKALGLEVDVVESLITELEAQEKFMQFCEVFARLTVSRGFRHGADDEGLDAYTESLRRLYSVDANKLSTLDVVQYLAAKEETHPVDWAKRWYERLVRIPLERTPEYRRLEAIREGDNAALEVQARAEREAAAPVSSGHEAAMQAERAAAGGRTQQAVRLVEKMFMRPDDPRLKSLHERRLRYIAYLQMERQIAQARENAKIFEGVEETAEAEECRRLYAQLMERKQRLVALGESVDPAAAVVAEGCGSESVARSAAATSAAVATAGASTAGSANVFEQDAEAAALFEQISRITESVIRRYRRETRRHSRAAAKAEVFTRVMQRAGLVSADGSRAGYAEELQRLLQGKKDKVAQRLLSVLEADVKSDLEWLDAMEEAERPPLLPIPEGMSYVSAADVQAWKEVRDADKALSADPFRKNKRQFQPQLFGHVWPLPDKPLLFWGTGTRAVQQALEHVADDAERRRRGEPLAPPYPCPENPWGWRLVKDILDD
;
A
#
# COMPACT_ATOMS: atom_id res chain seq x y z
N MET A 1 3.57 29.28 26.16
CA MET A 1 4.59 30.34 26.16
C MET A 1 4.01 31.76 26.04
N LEU A 2 3.36 32.15 24.93
CA LEU A 2 2.94 33.55 24.67
C LEU A 2 2.24 34.28 25.85
N ARG A 3 1.36 33.59 26.62
CA ARG A 3 0.68 34.16 27.80
C ARG A 3 1.57 34.48 29.01
N HIS A 4 2.84 34.05 29.05
CA HIS A 4 3.79 34.45 30.10
C HIS A 4 4.70 35.62 29.67
N CYS A 5 4.88 35.86 28.37
CA CYS A 5 5.65 37.00 27.88
C CYS A 5 4.89 38.33 28.08
N SER A 6 3.57 38.34 27.93
CA SER A 6 2.73 39.52 28.16
C SER A 6 2.73 39.96 29.63
N ALA A 7 2.58 39.02 30.57
CA ALA A 7 2.56 39.29 32.00
C ALA A 7 3.87 39.92 32.53
N ALA A 8 5.01 39.59 31.91
CA ALA A 8 6.31 40.14 32.28
C ALA A 8 6.54 41.60 31.81
N LEU A 9 5.90 42.01 30.70
CA LEU A 9 6.02 43.38 30.17
C LEU A 9 5.12 44.37 30.93
N ALA A 10 3.92 43.94 31.34
CA ALA A 10 2.99 44.76 32.11
C ALA A 10 3.49 45.15 33.54
N ALA A 11 4.57 44.54 34.02
CA ALA A 11 5.04 44.67 35.40
C ALA A 11 6.09 45.77 35.65
N GLY A 12 6.48 46.54 34.62
CA GLY A 12 7.29 47.77 34.74
C GLY A 12 8.74 47.64 35.26
N LYS A 13 9.19 46.45 35.70
CA LYS A 13 10.49 46.25 36.35
C LYS A 13 11.54 45.68 35.39
N LEU A 14 12.32 46.56 34.76
CA LEU A 14 13.54 46.17 34.05
C LEU A 14 14.59 45.66 35.06
N PRO A 15 15.18 44.46 34.86
CA PRO A 15 16.21 43.95 35.76
C PRO A 15 17.56 44.65 35.53
N ASN A 16 18.25 44.99 36.63
CA ASN A 16 19.51 45.74 36.63
C ASN A 16 20.62 45.15 35.73
N PRO A 17 21.54 45.99 35.21
CA PRO A 17 22.56 45.60 34.23
C PRO A 17 23.74 44.81 34.84
N GLY A 18 23.48 43.62 35.38
CA GLY A 18 24.50 42.67 35.86
C GLY A 18 24.83 41.57 34.85
N SER A 19 26.14 41.34 34.62
CA SER A 19 26.83 40.14 34.07
C SER A 19 26.31 39.43 32.79
N SER A 20 25.21 39.84 32.19
CA SER A 20 24.57 39.19 31.03
C SER A 20 24.83 39.94 29.70
N LEU A 21 26.09 40.28 29.41
CA LEU A 21 26.49 40.88 28.13
C LEU A 21 26.99 39.86 27.09
N LEU A 22 27.48 38.69 27.52
CA LEU A 22 28.19 37.74 26.65
C LEU A 22 27.33 36.61 26.03
N ASN A 23 26.00 36.67 26.13
CA ASN A 23 25.13 35.69 25.45
C ASN A 23 23.89 36.34 24.80
N PRO A 24 23.91 36.60 23.47
CA PRO A 24 22.80 37.23 22.75
C PRO A 24 21.58 36.32 22.56
N ARG A 25 21.68 35.02 22.85
CA ARG A 25 20.55 34.08 22.81
C ARG A 25 19.72 34.06 24.11
N SER A 26 20.22 34.66 25.20
CA SER A 26 19.56 34.63 26.52
C SER A 26 18.19 35.31 26.55
N HIS A 27 17.28 34.81 27.39
CA HIS A 27 15.92 35.37 27.53
C HIS A 27 15.93 36.85 27.96
N ARG A 28 16.83 37.24 28.88
CA ARG A 28 17.03 38.65 29.29
C ARG A 28 17.59 39.55 28.18
N ALA A 29 18.30 39.02 27.19
CA ALA A 29 18.71 39.79 26.00
C ALA A 29 17.53 39.96 25.04
N LYS A 30 16.74 38.91 24.80
CA LYS A 30 15.54 38.96 23.94
C LYS A 30 14.47 39.91 24.48
N VAL A 31 14.15 39.84 25.79
CA VAL A 31 13.18 40.75 26.42
C VAL A 31 13.65 42.21 26.39
N ARG A 32 14.94 42.49 26.59
CA ARG A 32 15.46 43.87 26.46
C ARG A 32 15.44 44.38 25.02
N ARG A 33 15.68 43.53 24.01
CA ARG A 33 15.46 43.91 22.60
C ARG A 33 13.98 44.17 22.30
N ALA A 34 13.06 43.36 22.82
CA ALA A 34 11.63 43.59 22.65
C ALA A 34 11.18 44.92 23.29
N ALA A 35 11.64 45.22 24.51
CA ALA A 35 11.35 46.49 25.17
C ALA A 35 11.99 47.71 24.46
N ALA A 36 13.22 47.58 23.97
CA ALA A 36 13.87 48.65 23.20
C ALA A 36 13.21 48.90 21.84
N MET A 37 12.76 47.84 21.15
CA MET A 37 11.96 47.94 19.92
C MET A 37 10.58 48.57 20.21
N GLY A 38 9.95 48.21 21.34
CA GLY A 38 8.71 48.82 21.82
C GLY A 38 8.88 50.32 22.04
N ALA A 39 9.84 50.73 22.87
CA ALA A 39 10.13 52.14 23.13
C ALA A 39 10.54 52.93 21.87
N GLN A 40 11.23 52.30 20.91
CA GLN A 40 11.50 52.92 19.61
C GLN A 40 10.24 53.06 18.75
N GLN A 41 9.31 52.10 18.79
CA GLN A 41 8.02 52.20 18.10
C GLN A 41 7.10 53.22 18.75
N GLU A 42 7.04 53.28 20.09
CA GLU A 42 6.32 54.30 20.86
C GLU A 42 6.87 55.68 20.54
N ALA A 43 8.19 55.91 20.58
CA ALA A 43 8.79 57.19 20.20
C ALA A 43 8.53 57.56 18.72
N TYR A 44 8.40 56.59 17.81
CA TYR A 44 8.00 56.83 16.41
C TYR A 44 6.51 57.18 16.28
N PHE A 45 5.67 56.57 17.12
CA PHE A 45 4.22 56.81 17.16
C PHE A 45 3.90 58.16 17.83
N GLU A 46 4.60 58.53 18.89
CA GLU A 46 4.58 59.86 19.50
C GLU A 46 5.06 60.93 18.50
N GLN A 47 6.14 60.68 17.75
CA GLN A 47 6.55 61.58 16.67
C GLN A 47 5.51 61.71 15.55
N GLN A 48 4.71 60.67 15.27
CA GLN A 48 3.61 60.78 14.31
C GLN A 48 2.36 61.46 14.92
N ALA A 49 2.09 61.27 16.21
CA ALA A 49 0.98 61.91 16.92
C ALA A 49 1.21 63.42 17.14
N MET A 50 2.45 63.83 17.43
CA MET A 50 2.85 65.24 17.60
C MET A 50 2.73 66.11 16.33
N PHE A 51 2.38 65.52 15.18
CA PHE A 51 2.05 66.22 13.95
C PHE A 51 0.60 65.95 13.46
N ALA A 52 -0.29 65.45 14.33
CA ALA A 52 -1.60 64.91 13.93
C ALA A 52 -2.80 65.38 14.79
N GLU A 53 -2.96 66.70 14.98
CA GLU A 53 -4.26 67.32 15.30
C GLU A 53 -4.96 67.69 13.96
N LEU A 54 -6.15 67.21 13.56
CA LEU A 54 -7.47 67.21 14.23
C LEU A 54 -7.88 68.66 14.58
N GLY A 55 -8.47 69.47 13.69
CA GLY A 55 -9.75 69.26 12.96
C GLY A 55 -10.84 70.13 13.64
N GLY A 56 -11.86 70.71 13.01
CA GLY A 56 -12.34 70.84 11.62
C GLY A 56 -13.24 72.11 11.58
N PRO A 57 -14.50 72.10 11.10
CA PRO A 57 -15.16 71.21 10.13
C PRO A 57 -15.48 71.96 8.80
N GLY A 58 -15.91 71.23 7.76
CA GLY A 58 -16.18 71.82 6.44
C GLY A 58 -17.63 72.27 6.19
N ARG A 59 -17.83 73.15 5.19
CA ARG A 59 -19.13 73.35 4.53
C ARG A 59 -18.97 73.86 3.09
N THR A 60 -19.65 73.18 2.14
CA THR A 60 -20.16 73.67 0.83
C THR A 60 -19.33 74.67 -0.01
N GLY A 61 -19.08 74.33 -1.27
CA GLY A 61 -19.00 75.34 -2.34
C GLY A 61 -17.94 75.12 -3.41
N THR A 62 -18.40 74.92 -4.65
CA THR A 62 -17.59 74.93 -5.87
C THR A 62 -16.94 76.28 -6.17
N ALA A 63 -15.64 76.31 -6.44
CA ALA A 63 -14.99 77.31 -7.31
C ALA A 63 -13.64 76.79 -7.83
N SER A 64 -13.20 77.28 -8.99
CA SER A 64 -11.86 77.03 -9.56
C SER A 64 -10.98 78.27 -9.40
N LEU A 65 -9.67 78.11 -9.14
CA LEU A 65 -8.53 78.77 -9.81
C LEU A 65 -7.20 78.58 -9.03
N HIS A 66 -6.07 78.88 -9.68
CA HIS A 66 -4.69 78.74 -9.17
C HIS A 66 -4.41 79.46 -7.84
N PRO A 67 -3.54 78.87 -7.00
CA PRO A 67 -2.22 79.50 -6.71
C PRO A 67 -1.09 78.45 -6.45
N PRO A 68 0.11 78.83 -5.96
CA PRO A 68 1.04 79.83 -6.52
C PRO A 68 2.49 79.29 -6.70
N SER A 69 3.37 80.11 -7.27
CA SER A 69 4.82 79.85 -7.37
C SER A 69 5.60 80.42 -6.16
N PRO A 70 6.63 79.74 -5.62
CA PRO A 70 7.44 80.27 -4.52
C PRO A 70 8.50 81.29 -5.00
N ALA A 71 8.64 82.40 -4.28
CA ALA A 71 9.49 83.53 -4.68
C ALA A 71 10.99 83.30 -4.47
N ARG A 72 11.82 83.98 -5.28
CA ARG A 72 13.29 83.92 -5.25
C ARG A 72 13.87 84.83 -4.16
N THR A 73 14.57 84.28 -3.17
CA THR A 73 15.49 85.06 -2.32
C THR A 73 16.87 85.19 -2.98
N ALA A 74 17.50 86.37 -2.84
CA ALA A 74 18.72 86.71 -3.58
C ALA A 74 19.99 86.11 -2.95
N LYS A 75 20.63 85.14 -3.63
CA LYS A 75 21.89 84.52 -3.19
C LYS A 75 23.09 85.46 -3.35
N SER A 76 23.91 85.56 -2.30
CA SER A 76 25.04 86.50 -2.17
C SER A 76 26.17 86.28 -3.18
N ARG A 77 26.97 87.32 -3.45
CA ARG A 77 28.13 87.27 -4.37
C ARG A 77 29.19 86.22 -3.96
N LYS A 78 29.34 85.92 -2.66
CA LYS A 78 30.16 84.79 -2.17
C LYS A 78 29.53 83.42 -2.52
N GLN A 79 28.21 83.27 -2.39
CA GLN A 79 27.51 82.04 -2.76
C GLN A 79 27.62 81.73 -4.26
N ARG A 80 27.60 82.74 -5.14
CA ARG A 80 27.79 82.53 -6.60
C ARG A 80 29.13 81.86 -6.94
N ARG A 81 30.25 82.28 -6.35
CA ARG A 81 31.55 81.62 -6.58
C ARG A 81 31.58 80.19 -6.02
N GLY A 82 31.08 79.97 -4.80
CA GLY A 82 31.00 78.62 -4.22
C GLY A 82 30.13 77.66 -5.04
N HIS A 83 29.01 78.14 -5.56
CA HIS A 83 28.10 77.37 -6.42
C HIS A 83 28.72 77.01 -7.77
N HIS A 84 29.47 77.93 -8.39
CA HIS A 84 30.13 77.67 -9.67
C HIS A 84 31.23 76.61 -9.53
N VAL A 85 32.09 76.71 -8.51
CA VAL A 85 33.12 75.68 -8.24
C VAL A 85 32.47 74.33 -7.92
N LYS A 86 31.39 74.30 -7.13
CA LYS A 86 30.76 73.05 -6.68
C LYS A 86 29.92 72.33 -7.75
N GLN A 87 29.12 73.06 -8.52
CA GLN A 87 28.20 72.45 -9.51
C GLN A 87 28.68 72.48 -10.96
N VAL A 88 29.64 73.33 -11.32
CA VAL A 88 30.23 73.35 -12.68
C VAL A 88 31.56 72.61 -12.64
N VAL A 89 32.61 73.19 -12.04
CA VAL A 89 33.94 72.55 -11.99
C VAL A 89 33.89 71.14 -11.36
N GLY A 90 33.22 70.99 -10.21
CA GLY A 90 33.06 69.67 -9.57
C GLY A 90 32.33 68.64 -10.42
N ARG A 91 31.40 69.06 -11.29
CA ARG A 91 30.67 68.20 -12.23
C ARG A 91 31.50 67.89 -13.48
N ASP A 92 32.19 68.88 -14.04
CA ASP A 92 33.01 68.72 -15.24
C ASP A 92 34.27 67.88 -14.96
N VAL A 93 34.79 67.90 -13.73
CA VAL A 93 35.79 66.94 -13.25
C VAL A 93 35.17 65.56 -13.06
N ALA A 94 33.96 65.46 -12.50
CA ALA A 94 33.29 64.17 -12.29
C ALA A 94 32.91 63.46 -13.59
N GLU A 95 32.45 64.18 -14.62
CA GLU A 95 32.18 63.61 -15.95
C GLU A 95 33.46 63.07 -16.60
N ARG A 96 34.56 63.83 -16.57
CA ARG A 96 35.87 63.34 -17.06
C ARG A 96 36.36 62.12 -16.26
N ALA A 97 36.18 62.12 -14.94
CA ALA A 97 36.56 61.00 -14.07
C ALA A 97 35.84 59.67 -14.36
N LYS A 98 34.82 59.64 -15.24
CA LYS A 98 34.19 58.40 -15.72
C LYS A 98 35.10 57.56 -16.64
N SER A 99 36.12 58.16 -17.25
CA SER A 99 37.02 57.48 -18.19
C SER A 99 38.51 57.75 -17.98
N MET A 100 38.91 58.63 -17.05
CA MET A 100 40.32 58.94 -16.77
C MET A 100 41.09 57.79 -16.11
N THR A 101 42.27 57.50 -16.66
CA THR A 101 43.26 56.56 -16.13
C THR A 101 43.88 57.05 -14.81
N ASP A 102 44.62 56.17 -14.11
CA ASP A 102 45.18 56.46 -12.79
C ASP A 102 46.21 57.61 -12.84
N ALA A 103 47.12 57.61 -13.82
CA ALA A 103 48.11 58.68 -14.02
C ALA A 103 47.47 60.04 -14.41
N GLU A 104 46.43 60.02 -15.25
CA GLU A 104 45.68 61.23 -15.58
C GLU A 104 44.98 61.79 -14.33
N TRP A 105 44.43 60.93 -13.46
CA TRP A 105 43.81 61.36 -12.21
C TRP A 105 44.82 61.97 -11.23
N GLU A 106 46.02 61.41 -11.11
CA GLU A 106 47.09 61.98 -10.28
C GLU A 106 47.43 63.42 -10.71
N SER A 107 47.49 63.70 -12.02
CA SER A 107 47.78 65.04 -12.55
C SER A 107 46.71 66.12 -12.28
N VAL A 108 45.48 65.75 -11.88
CA VAL A 108 44.40 66.73 -11.61
C VAL A 108 44.74 67.60 -10.39
N PRO A 109 44.65 68.94 -10.48
CA PRO A 109 44.93 69.84 -9.36
C PRO A 109 44.08 69.56 -8.11
N MET A 110 44.66 69.74 -6.92
CA MET A 110 43.96 69.50 -5.65
C MET A 110 42.71 70.38 -5.46
N ALA A 111 42.68 71.59 -6.01
CA ALA A 111 41.49 72.44 -6.00
C ALA A 111 40.31 71.79 -6.74
N ASP A 112 40.57 71.16 -7.90
CA ASP A 112 39.60 70.46 -8.72
C ASP A 112 39.18 69.13 -8.08
N LYS A 113 40.13 68.39 -7.46
CA LYS A 113 39.81 67.22 -6.61
C LYS A 113 38.91 67.59 -5.44
N HIS A 114 39.11 68.73 -4.78
CA HIS A 114 38.22 69.23 -3.72
C HIS A 114 36.87 69.77 -4.23
N ALA A 115 36.76 70.16 -5.50
CA ALA A 115 35.48 70.48 -6.14
C ALA A 115 34.72 69.18 -6.46
N PHE A 116 35.42 68.20 -7.04
CA PHE A 116 34.92 66.85 -7.34
C PHE A 116 34.40 66.14 -6.09
N THR A 117 35.15 66.07 -4.98
CA THR A 117 34.69 65.39 -3.76
C THR A 117 33.47 66.07 -3.12
N LYS A 118 33.34 67.39 -3.25
CA LYS A 118 32.15 68.14 -2.81
C LYS A 118 30.93 67.96 -3.71
N TYR A 119 31.13 67.62 -4.99
CA TYR A 119 30.06 67.27 -5.92
C TYR A 119 29.64 65.80 -5.72
N MET A 120 30.62 64.89 -5.67
CA MET A 120 30.41 63.45 -5.49
C MET A 120 29.78 63.10 -4.13
N SER A 121 30.10 63.82 -3.05
CA SER A 121 29.46 63.57 -1.75
C SER A 121 27.99 63.98 -1.70
N GLU A 122 27.55 64.90 -2.58
CA GLU A 122 26.12 65.18 -2.79
C GLU A 122 25.51 64.17 -3.77
N LEU A 123 26.18 63.86 -4.89
CA LEU A 123 25.70 62.88 -5.86
C LEU A 123 25.49 61.49 -5.25
N LEU A 124 26.42 61.00 -4.43
CA LEU A 124 26.32 59.72 -3.74
C LEU A 124 25.27 59.71 -2.63
N ARG A 125 24.98 60.89 -2.05
CA ARG A 125 23.95 61.04 -1.02
C ARG A 125 22.54 61.13 -1.62
N GLU A 126 22.37 61.83 -2.73
CA GLU A 126 21.06 62.10 -3.33
C GLU A 126 20.68 61.06 -4.40
N HIS A 127 21.64 60.65 -5.24
CA HIS A 127 21.44 59.77 -6.40
C HIS A 127 22.61 58.76 -6.60
N PRO A 128 22.89 57.86 -5.63
CA PRO A 128 24.03 56.95 -5.68
C PRO A 128 24.10 56.09 -6.97
N THR A 129 22.95 55.74 -7.54
CA THR A 129 22.79 54.95 -8.77
C THR A 129 23.32 55.60 -10.05
N GLN A 130 23.58 56.92 -10.03
CA GLN A 130 24.14 57.68 -11.15
C GLN A 130 25.68 57.71 -11.16
N ALA A 131 26.33 57.47 -10.02
CA ALA A 131 27.79 57.44 -9.90
C ALA A 131 28.38 56.12 -10.40
N THR A 132 29.28 56.19 -11.39
CA THR A 132 30.00 55.01 -11.92
C THR A 132 31.00 54.45 -10.93
N GLU A 133 31.40 53.19 -11.09
CA GLU A 133 32.40 52.56 -10.22
C GLU A 133 33.75 53.29 -10.26
N GLN A 134 34.18 53.77 -11.43
CA GLN A 134 35.40 54.57 -11.59
C GLN A 134 35.32 55.91 -10.83
N GLN A 135 34.18 56.61 -10.87
CA GLN A 135 33.95 57.81 -10.05
C GLN A 135 33.94 57.50 -8.54
N ARG A 136 33.35 56.37 -8.13
CA ARG A 136 33.34 55.91 -6.73
C ARG A 136 34.76 55.58 -6.25
N ARG A 137 35.56 54.91 -7.08
CA ARG A 137 36.98 54.63 -6.83
C ARG A 137 37.78 55.93 -6.68
N ARG A 138 37.62 56.91 -7.59
CA ARG A 138 38.25 58.24 -7.48
C ARG A 138 37.84 59.00 -6.21
N TYR A 139 36.58 58.86 -5.79
CA TYR A 139 36.09 59.46 -4.54
C TYR A 139 36.73 58.81 -3.31
N PHE A 140 36.84 57.48 -3.27
CA PHE A 140 37.57 56.76 -2.22
C PHE A 140 39.05 57.17 -2.20
N GLU A 141 39.75 57.13 -3.34
CA GLU A 141 41.17 57.52 -3.49
C GLU A 141 41.47 58.98 -3.07
N THR A 142 40.46 59.86 -3.03
CA THR A 142 40.63 61.27 -2.63
C THR A 142 40.02 61.64 -1.28
N THR A 143 39.34 60.71 -0.59
CA THR A 143 38.73 60.97 0.73
C THR A 143 39.00 59.90 1.79
N MET A 144 39.43 58.71 1.39
CA MET A 144 39.55 57.49 2.21
C MET A 144 38.24 57.06 2.92
N VAL A 145 37.08 57.56 2.48
CA VAL A 145 35.76 57.15 2.96
C VAL A 145 35.15 56.18 1.97
N ASP A 146 34.77 54.97 2.41
CA ASP A 146 34.07 54.02 1.53
C ASP A 146 32.68 54.58 1.18
N PRO A 147 32.34 54.77 -0.11
CA PRO A 147 31.00 55.21 -0.52
C PRO A 147 29.88 54.22 -0.15
N ARG A 148 30.18 53.04 0.41
CA ARG A 148 29.23 52.09 1.01
C ARG A 148 28.74 52.49 2.40
N ASP A 149 29.48 53.32 3.15
CA ASP A 149 29.10 53.79 4.49
C ASP A 149 28.00 54.87 4.48
N LEU A 150 27.69 55.41 3.29
CA LEU A 150 26.61 56.39 3.08
C LEU A 150 25.24 55.67 3.01
N ASP A 151 24.69 55.34 4.19
CA ASP A 151 23.43 54.58 4.42
C ASP A 151 22.38 54.74 3.30
N PRO A 152 22.34 53.81 2.32
CA PRO A 152 21.59 53.98 1.09
C PRO A 152 20.10 53.63 1.25
N ALA A 153 19.71 53.04 2.39
CA ALA A 153 18.32 52.70 2.69
C ALA A 153 17.41 53.94 2.79
N ARG A 154 18.00 55.13 2.95
CA ARG A 154 17.28 56.40 3.15
C ARG A 154 17.01 57.19 1.87
N THR A 155 17.63 56.82 0.75
CA THR A 155 17.70 57.66 -0.46
C THR A 155 17.33 56.93 -1.75
N VAL A 156 17.53 55.60 -1.82
CA VAL A 156 17.04 54.77 -2.93
C VAL A 156 15.51 54.69 -2.89
N ARG A 157 14.83 55.10 -3.97
CA ARG A 157 13.35 55.19 -4.03
C ARG A 157 12.67 54.05 -4.77
N ASP A 158 13.39 53.37 -5.66
CA ASP A 158 12.85 52.36 -6.59
C ASP A 158 13.46 50.97 -6.35
N GLU A 159 12.71 49.91 -6.63
CA GLU A 159 13.13 48.52 -6.41
C GLU A 159 14.22 48.08 -7.41
N TYR A 160 14.18 48.61 -8.65
CA TYR A 160 15.25 48.41 -9.63
C TYR A 160 16.58 49.05 -9.18
N GLU A 161 16.51 50.20 -8.51
CA GLU A 161 17.69 50.85 -7.94
C GLU A 161 18.27 50.08 -6.75
N ARG A 162 17.42 49.44 -5.92
CA ARG A 162 17.87 48.54 -4.84
C ARG A 162 18.62 47.33 -5.41
N LEU A 163 18.09 46.69 -6.45
CA LEU A 163 18.75 45.60 -7.18
C LEU A 163 20.12 46.03 -7.73
N LYS A 164 20.19 47.19 -8.42
CA LYS A 164 21.44 47.74 -8.95
C LYS A 164 22.49 48.03 -7.87
N MET A 165 22.07 48.30 -6.64
CA MET A 165 22.93 48.57 -5.48
C MET A 165 23.20 47.31 -4.62
N GLY A 166 22.68 46.14 -4.98
CA GLY A 166 22.83 44.90 -4.19
C GLY A 166 22.07 44.91 -2.86
N LEU A 167 21.12 45.82 -2.67
CA LEU A 167 20.34 45.95 -1.44
C LEU A 167 19.18 44.96 -1.42
N PRO A 168 18.85 44.35 -0.25
CA PRO A 168 17.71 43.43 -0.15
C PRO A 168 16.42 44.11 -0.62
N VAL A 169 15.72 43.52 -1.59
CA VAL A 169 14.39 43.98 -2.03
C VAL A 169 13.32 43.25 -1.22
N GLN A 170 12.45 44.03 -0.58
CA GLN A 170 11.17 43.52 -0.08
C GLN A 170 10.17 43.63 -1.21
N LEU A 171 9.94 42.55 -1.95
CA LEU A 171 8.89 42.49 -2.96
C LEU A 171 7.54 42.79 -2.29
N LYS A 172 6.95 43.95 -2.60
CA LYS A 172 5.54 44.16 -2.31
C LYS A 172 4.72 43.30 -3.28
N ASP A 173 3.63 42.75 -2.76
CA ASP A 173 2.72 41.84 -3.45
C ASP A 173 3.33 40.51 -3.97
N PRO A 174 3.69 39.57 -3.06
CA PRO A 174 4.07 38.18 -3.41
C PRO A 174 2.93 37.36 -4.05
N GLN A 175 1.77 37.97 -4.32
CA GLN A 175 0.59 37.31 -4.90
C GLN A 175 0.62 37.18 -6.43
N ARG A 176 1.64 37.70 -7.12
CA ARG A 176 1.85 37.44 -8.56
C ARG A 176 3.06 36.54 -8.82
N SER A 177 2.75 35.30 -9.20
CA SER A 177 3.68 34.33 -9.80
C SER A 177 4.94 33.97 -9.00
N LEU A 178 4.79 33.71 -7.69
CA LEU A 178 5.64 32.70 -7.05
C LEU A 178 5.43 31.36 -7.78
N GLY A 179 6.50 30.82 -8.36
CA GLY A 179 6.45 29.49 -8.97
C GLY A 179 6.17 28.41 -7.93
N VAL A 180 5.38 27.39 -8.28
CA VAL A 180 5.01 26.29 -7.37
C VAL A 180 6.23 25.64 -6.73
N SER A 181 7.32 25.50 -7.49
CA SER A 181 8.63 25.01 -7.03
C SER A 181 9.29 25.86 -5.93
N GLN A 182 9.07 27.18 -5.92
CA GLN A 182 9.62 28.10 -4.93
C GLN A 182 8.76 28.18 -3.67
N ALA A 183 7.43 28.17 -3.81
CA ALA A 183 6.51 28.02 -2.68
C ALA A 183 6.73 26.71 -1.91
N ILE A 184 7.11 25.62 -2.59
CA ILE A 184 7.52 24.33 -2.00
C ILE A 184 8.93 24.41 -1.35
N PHE A 185 9.73 25.42 -1.67
CA PHE A 185 11.05 25.64 -1.06
C PHE A 185 10.99 26.51 0.20
N GLU A 186 10.12 27.52 0.20
CA GLU A 186 9.98 28.48 1.32
C GLU A 186 9.02 28.00 2.42
N SER A 187 8.17 27.00 2.15
CA SER A 187 7.32 26.35 3.16
C SER A 187 8.02 25.26 3.99
N GLY A 188 9.36 25.27 4.00
CA GLY A 188 10.24 24.27 4.60
C GLY A 188 10.32 24.24 6.14
N ASP A 189 9.18 24.30 6.83
CA ASP A 189 9.08 23.74 8.19
C ASP A 189 9.30 22.22 8.07
N SER A 190 10.45 21.72 8.56
CA SER A 190 10.79 20.30 8.47
C SER A 190 9.70 19.41 9.08
N SER A 191 9.32 18.34 8.40
CA SER A 191 8.19 17.50 8.80
C SER A 191 8.60 16.52 9.90
N LEU A 192 7.63 16.11 10.72
CA LEU A 192 7.81 15.12 11.78
C LEU A 192 8.41 13.79 11.28
N PHE A 193 8.14 13.44 10.02
CA PHE A 193 8.63 12.21 9.38
C PHE A 193 9.96 12.39 8.62
N ASP A 194 10.62 13.54 8.72
CA ASP A 194 11.98 13.71 8.19
C ASP A 194 12.99 12.96 9.09
N PRO A 195 14.08 12.37 8.55
CA PRO A 195 14.99 11.52 9.33
C PRO A 195 15.69 12.26 10.48
N ASP A 196 15.80 13.59 10.41
CA ASP A 196 16.34 14.45 11.46
C ASP A 196 15.39 14.64 12.66
N LYS A 197 14.21 14.00 12.66
CA LYS A 197 13.15 14.15 13.68
C LYS A 197 12.59 12.83 14.22
N VAL A 198 13.27 11.71 14.01
CA VAL A 198 12.81 10.38 14.46
C VAL A 198 12.45 10.35 15.95
N ASP A 199 13.25 10.97 16.83
CA ASP A 199 12.98 11.05 18.27
C ASP A 199 11.61 11.70 18.58
N ALA A 200 11.26 12.78 17.86
CA ALA A 200 10.00 13.49 18.02
C ALA A 200 8.82 12.74 17.37
N LEU A 201 9.10 11.97 16.30
CA LEU A 201 8.14 11.04 15.71
C LEU A 201 7.82 9.92 16.71
N GLU A 202 8.83 9.34 17.36
CA GLU A 202 8.67 8.30 18.38
C GLU A 202 7.85 8.82 19.57
N GLU A 203 8.19 9.99 20.12
CA GLU A 203 7.40 10.60 21.22
C GLU A 203 5.93 10.79 20.81
N ALA A 204 5.67 11.27 19.59
CA ALA A 204 4.32 11.42 19.06
C ALA A 204 3.61 10.07 18.86
N MET A 205 4.31 9.02 18.41
CA MET A 205 3.76 7.67 18.29
C MET A 205 3.45 7.06 19.66
N VAL A 206 4.29 7.26 20.67
CA VAL A 206 4.04 6.82 22.05
C VAL A 206 2.83 7.52 22.65
N GLN A 207 2.68 8.85 22.46
CA GLN A 207 1.48 9.59 22.87
C GLN A 207 0.22 9.07 22.16
N ILE A 208 0.31 8.72 20.87
CA ILE A 208 -0.80 8.10 20.13
C ILE A 208 -1.10 6.69 20.64
N LYS A 209 -0.08 5.85 20.90
CA LYS A 209 -0.24 4.51 21.50
C LYS A 209 -0.97 4.58 22.84
N GLN A 210 -0.57 5.49 23.74
CA GLN A 210 -1.19 5.65 25.07
C GLN A 210 -2.69 5.95 24.98
N VAL A 211 -3.11 6.90 24.13
CA VAL A 211 -4.54 7.22 23.99
C VAL A 211 -5.30 6.12 23.24
N PHE A 212 -4.65 5.34 22.36
CA PHE A 212 -5.24 4.12 21.80
C PHE A 212 -5.43 3.03 22.86
N ALA A 213 -4.48 2.86 23.79
CA ALA A 213 -4.59 1.90 24.87
C ALA A 213 -5.75 2.27 25.82
N ASP A 214 -5.84 3.54 26.23
CA ASP A 214 -7.00 4.11 26.94
C ASP A 214 -8.31 3.79 26.19
N TYR A 215 -8.36 4.06 24.89
CA TYR A 215 -9.54 3.87 24.06
C TYR A 215 -9.95 2.40 23.93
N VAL A 216 -8.99 1.48 23.76
CA VAL A 216 -9.26 0.04 23.62
C VAL A 216 -9.71 -0.55 24.96
N ARG A 217 -9.07 -0.19 26.08
CA ARG A 217 -9.47 -0.61 27.44
C ARG A 217 -10.89 -0.12 27.76
N GLN A 218 -11.15 1.19 27.67
CA GLN A 218 -12.50 1.77 27.85
C GLN A 218 -13.55 1.14 26.92
N ARG A 219 -13.17 0.75 25.70
CA ARG A 219 -14.08 0.09 24.73
C ARG A 219 -14.36 -1.37 25.07
N ARG A 220 -13.40 -2.11 25.64
CA ARG A 220 -13.61 -3.47 26.17
C ARG A 220 -14.50 -3.43 27.42
N GLU A 221 -14.27 -2.46 28.30
CA GLU A 221 -15.01 -2.25 29.56
C GLU A 221 -16.41 -1.64 29.39
N GLY A 222 -16.70 -1.02 28.22
CA GLY A 222 -17.96 -0.30 27.98
C GLY A 222 -18.03 1.12 28.56
N VAL A 223 -16.92 1.64 29.08
CA VAL A 223 -16.80 2.96 29.73
C VAL A 223 -16.81 4.09 28.66
N GLY A 224 -17.00 5.35 29.10
CA GLY A 224 -17.25 6.53 28.25
C GLY A 224 -16.13 6.95 27.28
N THR A 225 -15.91 6.17 26.22
CA THR A 225 -14.85 6.35 25.20
C THR A 225 -14.80 7.70 24.46
N GLU A 226 -15.77 8.61 24.63
CA GLU A 226 -15.83 9.86 23.86
C GLU A 226 -14.63 10.77 24.05
N THR A 227 -14.09 10.87 25.27
CA THR A 227 -12.94 11.73 25.57
C THR A 227 -11.69 11.24 24.83
N ALA A 228 -11.44 9.93 24.84
CA ALA A 228 -10.38 9.29 24.08
C ALA A 228 -10.58 9.43 22.56
N ARG A 229 -11.82 9.25 22.04
CA ARG A 229 -12.13 9.50 20.62
C ARG A 229 -11.82 10.94 20.20
N ARG A 230 -12.16 11.94 21.02
CA ARG A 230 -11.86 13.36 20.75
C ARG A 230 -10.36 13.65 20.79
N LYS A 231 -9.61 13.07 21.74
CA LYS A 231 -8.14 13.13 21.77
C LYS A 231 -7.53 12.53 20.49
N LEU A 232 -7.93 11.31 20.12
CA LEU A 232 -7.47 10.63 18.90
C LEU A 232 -7.79 11.41 17.62
N ALA A 233 -8.99 12.01 17.53
CA ALA A 233 -9.36 12.84 16.38
C ALA A 233 -8.46 14.10 16.25
N ASN A 234 -8.13 14.75 17.37
CA ASN A 234 -7.21 15.89 17.37
C ASN A 234 -5.77 15.48 16.99
N MET A 235 -5.28 14.36 17.51
CA MET A 235 -3.96 13.85 17.15
C MET A 235 -3.90 13.37 15.69
N LEU A 236 -4.98 12.77 15.17
CA LEU A 236 -5.12 12.46 13.74
C LEU A 236 -5.11 13.72 12.88
N ALA A 237 -5.76 14.80 13.28
CA ALA A 237 -5.72 16.06 12.53
C ALA A 237 -4.28 16.61 12.44
N ASN A 238 -3.53 16.59 13.54
CA ASN A 238 -2.11 16.95 13.57
C ASN A 238 -1.27 16.00 12.69
N LEU A 239 -1.47 14.69 12.81
CA LEU A 239 -0.77 13.67 12.03
C LEU A 239 -1.07 13.79 10.53
N ASN A 240 -2.28 14.21 10.14
CA ASN A 240 -2.66 14.43 8.74
C ASN A 240 -2.00 15.70 8.16
N LEU A 241 -1.82 16.75 8.97
CA LEU A 241 -1.03 17.93 8.59
C LEU A 241 0.46 17.60 8.42
N GLU A 242 1.03 16.79 9.30
CA GLU A 242 2.41 16.30 9.13
C GLU A 242 2.54 15.30 7.99
N THR A 243 1.56 14.42 7.78
CA THR A 243 1.50 13.55 6.59
C THR A 243 1.45 14.40 5.32
N GLN A 244 0.69 15.50 5.30
CA GLN A 244 0.67 16.43 4.16
C GLN A 244 2.05 17.03 3.89
N ARG A 245 2.73 17.55 4.92
CA ARG A 245 4.10 18.09 4.81
C ARG A 245 5.07 17.03 4.29
N HIS A 246 5.09 15.87 4.94
CA HIS A 246 5.93 14.75 4.56
C HIS A 246 5.66 14.23 3.16
N LEU A 247 4.41 14.19 2.67
CA LEU A 247 4.13 13.78 1.28
C LEU A 247 4.84 14.71 0.29
N SER A 248 4.84 16.03 0.49
CA SER A 248 5.62 16.98 -0.34
C SER A 248 7.14 16.79 -0.22
N HIS A 249 7.66 16.50 0.97
CA HIS A 249 9.09 16.25 1.19
C HIS A 249 9.55 14.90 0.63
N MET A 250 8.72 13.86 0.70
CA MET A 250 8.93 12.53 0.15
C MET A 250 9.22 12.55 -1.36
N PHE A 251 8.45 13.32 -2.15
CA PHE A 251 8.70 13.50 -3.59
C PHE A 251 10.05 14.20 -3.90
N LYS A 252 10.67 14.86 -2.91
CA LYS A 252 11.90 15.64 -3.04
C LYS A 252 13.15 14.96 -2.45
N TYR A 253 12.98 14.11 -1.44
CA TYR A 253 14.09 13.53 -0.66
C TYR A 253 14.05 12.00 -0.48
N ALA A 254 12.88 11.35 -0.56
CA ALA A 254 12.79 9.93 -0.24
C ALA A 254 13.12 9.05 -1.46
N GLU A 255 14.40 8.70 -1.63
CA GLU A 255 14.87 7.90 -2.76
C GLU A 255 14.08 6.61 -2.97
N GLU A 256 13.66 5.92 -1.88
CA GLU A 256 12.86 4.70 -1.94
C GLU A 256 11.50 4.92 -2.58
N ARG A 257 10.84 6.03 -2.25
CA ARG A 257 9.55 6.40 -2.85
C ARG A 257 9.73 6.82 -4.30
N VAL A 258 10.75 7.62 -4.60
CA VAL A 258 11.10 7.99 -5.98
C VAL A 258 11.43 6.72 -6.80
N ARG A 259 12.09 5.71 -6.20
CA ARG A 259 12.30 4.39 -6.81
C ARG A 259 10.99 3.60 -6.99
N GLN A 260 10.05 3.65 -6.05
CA GLN A 260 8.73 3.02 -6.19
C GLN A 260 7.91 3.71 -7.29
N GLU A 261 7.83 5.03 -7.30
CA GLU A 261 7.06 5.81 -8.27
C GLU A 261 7.68 5.73 -9.67
N ALA A 262 9.01 5.72 -9.80
CA ALA A 262 9.68 5.43 -11.08
C ALA A 262 9.50 3.96 -11.55
N ARG A 263 9.27 3.00 -10.64
CA ARG A 263 8.86 1.63 -11.01
C ARG A 263 7.39 1.61 -11.46
N GLU A 264 6.49 2.32 -10.79
CA GLU A 264 5.09 2.47 -11.19
C GLU A 264 4.96 3.17 -12.55
N GLU A 265 5.68 4.26 -12.77
CA GLU A 265 5.70 5.02 -14.02
C GLU A 265 6.19 4.13 -15.17
N ARG A 266 7.30 3.40 -14.99
CA ARG A 266 7.79 2.43 -15.98
C ARG A 266 6.80 1.30 -16.24
N LYS A 267 6.08 0.80 -15.22
CA LYS A 267 5.01 -0.20 -15.41
C LYS A 267 3.86 0.35 -16.25
N ARG A 268 3.42 1.59 -15.97
CA ARG A 268 2.39 2.30 -16.77
C ARG A 268 2.85 2.50 -18.22
N GLN A 269 4.09 2.94 -18.43
CA GLN A 269 4.69 3.09 -19.75
C GLN A 269 4.82 1.74 -20.49
N LEU A 270 5.13 0.65 -19.78
CA LEU A 270 5.23 -0.69 -20.39
C LEU A 270 3.85 -1.26 -20.78
N SER A 271 2.81 -1.09 -19.94
CA SER A 271 1.46 -1.54 -20.29
C SER A 271 0.83 -0.66 -21.39
N GLU A 272 1.10 0.65 -21.39
CA GLU A 272 0.85 1.56 -22.51
C GLU A 272 1.55 1.07 -23.80
N LEU A 273 2.86 0.79 -23.77
CA LEU A 273 3.59 0.31 -24.96
C LEU A 273 3.09 -1.05 -25.47
N GLN A 274 2.79 -1.99 -24.58
CA GLN A 274 2.17 -3.28 -24.95
C GLN A 274 0.79 -3.06 -25.60
N ARG A 275 -0.04 -2.16 -25.05
CA ARG A 275 -1.35 -1.83 -25.62
C ARG A 275 -1.22 -1.09 -26.96
N LEU A 276 -0.32 -0.11 -27.09
CA LEU A 276 -0.07 0.61 -28.33
C LEU A 276 0.39 -0.36 -29.43
N ARG A 277 1.25 -1.34 -29.10
CA ARG A 277 1.59 -2.46 -30.01
C ARG A 277 0.32 -3.24 -30.43
N ARG A 278 -0.52 -3.68 -29.47
CA ARG A 278 -1.79 -4.38 -29.78
C ARG A 278 -2.72 -3.56 -30.70
N LEU A 279 -2.86 -2.25 -30.44
CA LEU A 279 -3.68 -1.33 -31.24
C LEU A 279 -3.12 -1.08 -32.65
N VAL A 280 -1.79 -1.02 -32.79
CA VAL A 280 -1.13 -0.94 -34.10
C VAL A 280 -1.32 -2.27 -34.85
N SER A 281 -1.20 -3.41 -34.19
CA SER A 281 -1.44 -4.73 -34.81
C SER A 281 -2.89 -4.92 -35.28
N SER A 282 -3.89 -4.53 -34.49
CA SER A 282 -5.29 -4.61 -34.91
C SER A 282 -5.64 -3.56 -35.97
N SER A 283 -5.10 -2.34 -35.88
CA SER A 283 -5.22 -1.33 -36.93
C SER A 283 -4.49 -1.72 -38.22
N SER A 284 -3.45 -2.55 -38.15
CA SER A 284 -2.72 -3.07 -39.31
C SER A 284 -3.58 -4.10 -40.07
N ARG A 285 -4.20 -5.05 -39.35
CA ARG A 285 -5.15 -6.02 -39.94
C ARG A 285 -6.32 -5.34 -40.66
N HIS A 286 -6.80 -4.19 -40.15
CA HIS A 286 -7.81 -3.37 -40.83
C HIS A 286 -7.28 -2.49 -41.98
N ARG A 287 -5.97 -2.48 -42.23
CA ARG A 287 -5.32 -1.74 -43.33
C ARG A 287 -4.76 -2.66 -44.42
N THR A 288 -4.55 -3.95 -44.12
CA THR A 288 -4.03 -4.97 -45.04
C THR A 288 -5.11 -5.95 -45.52
N SER A 289 -6.33 -5.45 -45.75
CA SER A 289 -7.27 -6.12 -46.66
C SER A 289 -6.96 -5.59 -48.07
N PRO A 290 -6.46 -6.40 -49.02
CA PRO A 290 -6.16 -5.92 -50.36
C PRO A 290 -7.44 -5.48 -51.08
N TRP A 291 -7.40 -4.35 -51.77
CA TRP A 291 -8.35 -4.12 -52.86
C TRP A 291 -8.02 -5.12 -53.98
N SER A 292 -8.89 -6.11 -54.16
CA SER A 292 -8.88 -6.95 -55.36
C SER A 292 -9.58 -6.20 -56.48
N GLU A 293 -8.84 -5.36 -57.20
CA GLU A 293 -9.33 -4.81 -58.47
C GLU A 293 -9.41 -5.95 -59.50
N SER A 294 -10.57 -6.05 -60.17
CA SER A 294 -10.82 -7.10 -61.14
C SER A 294 -10.20 -6.75 -62.50
N SER A 295 -9.47 -7.70 -63.08
CA SER A 295 -9.21 -7.74 -64.52
C SER A 295 -9.65 -9.10 -65.06
N ALA A 296 -10.33 -9.09 -66.20
CA ALA A 296 -11.25 -10.16 -66.57
C ALA A 296 -10.70 -11.10 -67.66
N SER A 297 -11.18 -12.35 -67.66
CA SER A 297 -11.30 -13.14 -68.88
C SER A 297 -12.49 -14.10 -68.82
N THR A 298 -13.26 -14.11 -69.91
CA THR A 298 -14.41 -14.97 -70.22
C THR A 298 -14.44 -15.16 -71.74
N PRO A 299 -15.16 -16.15 -72.31
CA PRO A 299 -15.63 -17.43 -71.76
C PRO A 299 -15.30 -18.62 -72.73
N SER A 300 -15.88 -19.81 -72.49
CA SER A 300 -16.74 -20.54 -73.47
C SER A 300 -16.53 -22.08 -73.57
N ALA A 301 -17.65 -22.74 -73.92
CA ALA A 301 -17.83 -24.09 -74.52
C ALA A 301 -17.52 -25.37 -73.70
N GLY A 302 -18.48 -26.31 -73.67
CA GLY A 302 -18.25 -27.70 -73.21
C GLY A 302 -19.41 -28.44 -72.51
N ALA A 303 -20.61 -28.52 -73.09
CA ALA A 303 -21.65 -29.50 -72.69
C ALA A 303 -21.58 -30.73 -73.62
N PRO A 304 -22.09 -31.94 -73.25
CA PRO A 304 -23.56 -32.16 -73.27
C PRO A 304 -24.14 -33.27 -72.32
N VAL A 305 -25.49 -33.32 -72.24
CA VAL A 305 -26.44 -34.50 -72.34
C VAL A 305 -26.12 -35.82 -71.60
N LEU A 306 -27.01 -36.54 -70.89
CA LEU A 306 -28.42 -36.44 -70.37
C LEU A 306 -28.53 -37.48 -69.19
N GLU A 307 -29.62 -37.80 -68.46
CA GLU A 307 -31.08 -37.49 -68.51
C GLU A 307 -31.52 -36.86 -67.14
N GLY A 308 -32.65 -37.03 -66.41
CA GLY A 308 -33.89 -37.84 -66.46
C GLY A 308 -33.97 -38.94 -65.38
N GLY A 309 -35.10 -39.22 -64.70
CA GLY A 309 -36.42 -38.58 -64.55
C GLY A 309 -37.20 -39.29 -63.40
N ALA A 310 -38.39 -38.92 -62.92
CA ALA A 310 -39.31 -37.81 -63.16
C ALA A 310 -40.21 -37.57 -61.89
N CYS A 311 -41.10 -36.56 -61.92
CA CYS A 311 -41.99 -36.13 -60.81
C CYS A 311 -43.31 -36.95 -60.77
N PRO A 312 -44.43 -36.56 -60.09
CA PRO A 312 -44.67 -35.51 -59.08
C PRO A 312 -45.58 -35.91 -57.88
N SER A 313 -45.79 -35.02 -56.90
CA SER A 313 -47.16 -34.55 -56.51
C SER A 313 -47.14 -33.51 -55.37
N THR A 314 -47.92 -32.43 -55.52
CA THR A 314 -48.40 -31.54 -54.44
C THR A 314 -49.90 -31.77 -54.23
N PRO A 315 -50.54 -31.22 -53.17
CA PRO A 315 -51.23 -29.94 -53.38
C PRO A 315 -51.30 -28.97 -52.16
N THR A 316 -51.50 -27.67 -52.46
CA THR A 316 -52.25 -26.62 -51.70
C THR A 316 -52.21 -26.60 -50.15
N SER A 317 -51.56 -25.61 -49.50
CA SER A 317 -52.03 -24.23 -49.17
C SER A 317 -52.93 -24.14 -47.90
N ALA A 318 -52.95 -23.07 -47.11
CA ALA A 318 -52.39 -21.71 -47.26
C ALA A 318 -52.15 -21.01 -45.89
N ALA A 319 -51.31 -19.95 -45.89
CA ALA A 319 -51.20 -18.88 -44.88
C ALA A 319 -50.77 -19.26 -43.43
N ASP A 320 -50.07 -18.45 -42.64
CA ASP A 320 -49.42 -17.14 -42.88
C ASP A 320 -48.21 -16.96 -41.93
N GLY A 321 -47.39 -15.91 -42.12
CA GLY A 321 -46.36 -15.49 -41.15
C GLY A 321 -44.92 -15.86 -41.52
N SER A 322 -44.19 -14.90 -42.09
CA SER A 322 -42.86 -15.12 -42.67
C SER A 322 -41.73 -15.42 -41.66
N LEU A 323 -40.83 -16.33 -42.07
CA LEU A 323 -39.44 -16.41 -41.63
C LEU A 323 -38.71 -15.06 -41.88
N GLY A 324 -37.58 -14.72 -41.27
CA GLY A 324 -36.53 -15.55 -40.70
C GLY A 324 -35.34 -15.62 -41.68
N ALA A 325 -34.35 -14.75 -41.48
CA ALA A 325 -33.16 -14.65 -42.34
C ALA A 325 -31.89 -14.50 -41.49
N GLY A 326 -30.80 -15.13 -41.91
CA GLY A 326 -29.52 -15.12 -41.18
C GLY A 326 -28.82 -13.76 -41.22
N HIS A 327 -28.08 -13.42 -40.15
CA HIS A 327 -27.25 -12.22 -40.13
C HIS A 327 -25.85 -12.53 -40.66
N ASP A 328 -25.64 -12.29 -41.96
CA ASP A 328 -24.31 -12.25 -42.56
C ASP A 328 -23.43 -11.16 -41.93
N ALA A 329 -22.12 -11.39 -41.97
CA ALA A 329 -21.09 -10.51 -41.43
C ALA A 329 -20.89 -9.23 -42.28
N SER A 330 -21.88 -8.34 -42.26
CA SER A 330 -21.84 -7.06 -42.95
C SER A 330 -20.76 -6.12 -42.39
N CYS A 331 -19.96 -5.52 -43.29
CA CYS A 331 -18.97 -4.51 -42.91
C CYS A 331 -19.64 -3.28 -42.26
N PRO A 332 -19.07 -2.72 -41.17
CA PRO A 332 -19.66 -1.55 -40.52
C PRO A 332 -19.64 -0.33 -41.46
N PRO A 333 -20.75 0.43 -41.56
CA PRO A 333 -20.86 1.52 -42.53
C PRO A 333 -19.82 2.63 -42.27
N PRO A 334 -19.42 3.41 -43.29
CA PRO A 334 -18.35 4.40 -43.17
C PRO A 334 -18.62 5.46 -42.08
N ALA A 335 -19.89 5.78 -41.81
CA ALA A 335 -20.29 6.65 -40.70
C ALA A 335 -19.99 6.05 -39.31
N ALA A 336 -20.10 4.72 -39.14
CA ALA A 336 -19.70 4.05 -37.91
C ALA A 336 -18.17 4.05 -37.76
N LEU A 337 -17.43 3.79 -38.84
CA LEU A 337 -15.96 3.89 -38.86
C LEU A 337 -15.46 5.32 -38.60
N ALA A 338 -16.18 6.36 -39.05
CA ALA A 338 -15.88 7.74 -38.71
C ALA A 338 -16.16 8.04 -37.22
N LYS A 339 -17.26 7.53 -36.67
CA LYS A 339 -17.59 7.66 -35.23
C LYS A 339 -16.56 6.95 -34.34
N THR A 340 -16.12 5.73 -34.68
CA THR A 340 -15.08 5.02 -33.91
C THR A 340 -13.72 5.68 -34.04
N LYS A 341 -13.31 6.15 -35.23
CA LYS A 341 -12.09 6.95 -35.41
C LYS A 341 -12.11 8.25 -34.59
N ARG A 342 -13.23 8.98 -34.55
CA ARG A 342 -13.40 10.16 -33.67
C ARG A 342 -13.32 9.79 -32.19
N ARG A 343 -13.99 8.71 -31.74
CA ARG A 343 -13.93 8.22 -30.36
C ARG A 343 -12.51 7.82 -29.94
N ALA A 344 -11.75 7.16 -30.82
CA ALA A 344 -10.36 6.80 -30.58
C ALA A 344 -9.43 8.04 -30.55
N ALA A 345 -9.67 9.04 -31.40
CA ALA A 345 -8.94 10.31 -31.34
C ALA A 345 -9.20 11.04 -30.02
N LEU A 346 -10.47 11.13 -29.57
CA LEU A 346 -10.86 11.72 -28.30
C LEU A 346 -10.26 10.99 -27.09
N LYS A 347 -10.24 9.66 -27.09
CA LYS A 347 -9.56 8.89 -26.03
C LYS A 347 -8.04 9.16 -26.01
N ARG A 348 -7.38 9.30 -27.17
CA ARG A 348 -5.95 9.70 -27.20
C ARG A 348 -5.71 11.13 -26.73
N SER A 349 -6.58 12.09 -27.03
CA SER A 349 -6.43 13.47 -26.52
C SER A 349 -6.70 13.55 -25.01
N LEU A 350 -7.69 12.81 -24.51
CA LEU A 350 -7.93 12.68 -23.07
C LEU A 350 -6.76 12.01 -22.35
N GLY A 351 -6.20 10.93 -22.92
CA GLY A 351 -5.03 10.27 -22.33
C GLY A 351 -3.81 11.18 -22.25
N LYS A 352 -3.55 11.98 -23.31
CA LYS A 352 -2.50 13.01 -23.29
C LYS A 352 -2.77 14.15 -22.31
N ALA A 353 -4.03 14.53 -22.09
CA ALA A 353 -4.40 15.57 -21.13
C ALA A 353 -4.32 15.09 -19.66
N LEU A 354 -4.57 13.80 -19.41
CA LEU A 354 -4.51 13.18 -18.09
C LEU A 354 -3.12 12.62 -17.71
N GLY A 355 -2.23 12.43 -18.69
CA GLY A 355 -0.97 11.69 -18.50
C GLY A 355 -1.17 10.20 -18.20
N LEU A 356 -2.30 9.62 -18.61
CA LEU A 356 -2.74 8.28 -18.27
C LEU A 356 -3.56 7.66 -19.43
N GLU A 357 -3.22 6.45 -19.86
CA GLU A 357 -4.00 5.75 -20.89
C GLU A 357 -5.36 5.27 -20.38
N VAL A 358 -6.42 5.99 -20.77
CA VAL A 358 -7.84 5.78 -20.44
C VAL A 358 -8.24 4.30 -20.49
N ASP A 359 -8.05 3.61 -21.62
CA ASP A 359 -8.55 2.24 -21.77
C ASP A 359 -7.71 1.19 -21.03
N VAL A 360 -6.43 1.47 -20.70
CA VAL A 360 -5.64 0.58 -19.82
C VAL A 360 -6.27 0.57 -18.44
N VAL A 361 -6.62 1.75 -17.92
CA VAL A 361 -7.28 1.91 -16.63
C VAL A 361 -8.69 1.30 -16.64
N GLU A 362 -9.46 1.46 -17.72
CA GLU A 362 -10.74 0.75 -17.91
C GLU A 362 -10.55 -0.78 -17.83
N SER A 363 -9.59 -1.35 -18.58
CA SER A 363 -9.35 -2.81 -18.58
C SER A 363 -8.89 -3.35 -17.22
N LEU A 364 -7.98 -2.65 -16.54
CA LEU A 364 -7.50 -2.99 -15.20
C LEU A 364 -8.64 -2.99 -14.18
N ILE A 365 -9.54 -2.00 -14.26
CA ILE A 365 -10.72 -1.91 -13.39
C ILE A 365 -11.68 -3.08 -13.68
N THR A 366 -11.92 -3.44 -14.93
CA THR A 366 -12.78 -4.60 -15.26
C THR A 366 -12.17 -5.95 -14.83
N GLU A 367 -10.85 -6.11 -14.92
CA GLU A 367 -10.14 -7.29 -14.42
C GLU A 367 -10.27 -7.38 -12.89
N LEU A 368 -9.97 -6.30 -12.16
CA LEU A 368 -10.13 -6.23 -10.69
C LEU A 368 -11.59 -6.42 -10.24
N GLU A 369 -12.57 -5.87 -10.96
CA GLU A 369 -13.99 -6.09 -10.66
C GLU A 369 -14.39 -7.56 -10.79
N ALA A 370 -13.87 -8.27 -11.79
CA ALA A 370 -14.14 -9.69 -11.97
C ALA A 370 -13.43 -10.55 -10.89
N GLN A 371 -12.19 -10.20 -10.52
CA GLN A 371 -11.46 -10.84 -9.42
C GLN A 371 -12.20 -10.68 -8.08
N GLU A 372 -12.67 -9.47 -7.75
CA GLU A 372 -13.46 -9.22 -6.55
C GLU A 372 -14.81 -9.95 -6.56
N LYS A 373 -15.52 -10.00 -7.70
CA LYS A 373 -16.80 -10.73 -7.80
C LYS A 373 -16.59 -12.24 -7.62
N PHE A 374 -15.60 -12.83 -8.29
CA PHE A 374 -15.28 -14.25 -8.14
C PHE A 374 -14.86 -14.61 -6.70
N MET A 375 -13.97 -13.84 -6.08
CA MET A 375 -13.53 -14.09 -4.70
C MET A 375 -14.65 -13.92 -3.66
N GLN A 376 -15.63 -13.03 -3.90
CA GLN A 376 -16.80 -12.89 -3.04
C GLN A 376 -17.83 -13.99 -3.28
N PHE A 377 -18.01 -14.43 -4.54
CA PHE A 377 -18.80 -15.61 -4.86
C PHE A 377 -18.28 -16.84 -4.12
N CYS A 378 -16.97 -17.14 -4.23
CA CYS A 378 -16.40 -18.35 -3.64
C CYS A 378 -16.53 -18.39 -2.10
N GLU A 379 -16.23 -17.29 -1.40
CA GLU A 379 -16.33 -17.23 0.06
C GLU A 379 -17.79 -17.35 0.56
N VAL A 380 -18.75 -16.70 -0.11
CA VAL A 380 -20.17 -16.82 0.25
C VAL A 380 -20.72 -18.20 -0.12
N PHE A 381 -20.34 -18.76 -1.27
CA PHE A 381 -20.73 -20.10 -1.69
C PHE A 381 -20.23 -21.16 -0.69
N ALA A 382 -18.95 -21.08 -0.26
CA ALA A 382 -18.37 -22.00 0.73
C ALA A 382 -19.10 -21.91 2.09
N ARG A 383 -19.44 -20.70 2.56
CA ARG A 383 -20.24 -20.48 3.77
C ARG A 383 -21.65 -21.07 3.66
N LEU A 384 -22.35 -20.79 2.56
CA LEU A 384 -23.72 -21.25 2.33
C LEU A 384 -23.83 -22.77 2.10
N THR A 385 -22.77 -23.43 1.61
CA THR A 385 -22.81 -24.88 1.27
C THR A 385 -22.10 -25.78 2.28
N VAL A 386 -20.92 -25.38 2.77
CA VAL A 386 -20.06 -26.20 3.65
C VAL A 386 -20.05 -25.68 5.10
N SER A 387 -20.65 -24.51 5.38
CA SER A 387 -20.56 -23.82 6.69
C SER A 387 -19.12 -23.67 7.17
N ARG A 388 -18.25 -23.26 6.23
CA ARG A 388 -16.84 -22.93 6.48
C ARG A 388 -16.40 -21.78 5.58
N GLY A 389 -16.09 -20.63 6.17
CA GLY A 389 -15.27 -19.60 5.54
C GLY A 389 -13.77 -19.94 5.45
N PHE A 390 -13.01 -19.06 4.78
CA PHE A 390 -11.56 -19.24 4.55
C PHE A 390 -10.74 -19.46 5.84
N ARG A 391 -9.95 -20.55 5.86
CA ARG A 391 -8.94 -20.85 6.90
C ARG A 391 -7.68 -21.43 6.23
N HIS A 392 -6.54 -20.75 6.38
CA HIS A 392 -5.27 -21.21 5.82
C HIS A 392 -4.61 -22.24 6.76
N GLY A 393 -4.11 -23.35 6.22
CA GLY A 393 -3.48 -24.44 6.97
C GLY A 393 -2.32 -25.12 6.23
N ALA A 394 -1.74 -26.15 6.84
CA ALA A 394 -0.57 -26.86 6.30
C ALA A 394 -0.88 -27.73 5.06
N ASP A 395 -2.14 -28.16 4.89
CA ASP A 395 -2.60 -29.01 3.78
C ASP A 395 -2.89 -28.21 2.48
N ASP A 396 -2.67 -26.90 2.50
CA ASP A 396 -2.91 -26.00 1.37
C ASP A 396 -1.82 -26.12 0.30
N GLU A 397 -2.06 -25.53 -0.88
CA GLU A 397 -1.03 -25.50 -1.93
C GLU A 397 0.11 -24.54 -1.54
N GLY A 398 1.26 -25.11 -1.19
CA GLY A 398 2.48 -24.37 -0.85
C GLY A 398 3.15 -23.69 -2.05
N LEU A 399 4.06 -22.75 -1.76
CA LEU A 399 4.66 -21.84 -2.75
C LEU A 399 5.35 -22.56 -3.91
N ASP A 400 6.14 -23.61 -3.66
CA ASP A 400 6.81 -24.35 -4.73
C ASP A 400 5.80 -24.97 -5.71
N ALA A 401 4.77 -25.66 -5.21
CA ALA A 401 3.70 -26.23 -6.03
C ALA A 401 2.96 -25.16 -6.84
N TYR A 402 2.66 -24.00 -6.22
CA TYR A 402 2.07 -22.89 -6.94
C TYR A 402 2.98 -22.34 -8.06
N THR A 403 4.30 -22.25 -7.83
CA THR A 403 5.24 -21.81 -8.87
C THR A 403 5.35 -22.78 -10.04
N GLU A 404 5.35 -24.10 -9.78
CA GLU A 404 5.25 -25.10 -10.87
C GLU A 404 3.92 -24.99 -11.62
N SER A 405 2.82 -24.70 -10.89
CA SER A 405 1.51 -24.49 -11.52
C SER A 405 1.50 -23.25 -12.43
N LEU A 406 2.22 -22.18 -12.07
CA LEU A 406 2.40 -20.99 -12.91
C LEU A 406 3.26 -21.31 -14.14
N ARG A 407 4.35 -22.09 -14.00
CA ARG A 407 5.15 -22.53 -15.16
C ARG A 407 4.30 -23.31 -16.17
N ARG A 408 3.44 -24.21 -15.68
CA ARG A 408 2.48 -24.97 -16.51
C ARG A 408 1.45 -24.05 -17.18
N LEU A 409 0.80 -23.16 -16.42
CA LEU A 409 -0.21 -22.22 -16.95
C LEU A 409 0.34 -21.28 -18.03
N TYR A 410 1.58 -20.81 -17.88
CA TYR A 410 2.27 -19.98 -18.87
C TYR A 410 3.15 -20.77 -19.86
N SER A 411 3.07 -22.10 -19.86
CA SER A 411 3.78 -23.00 -20.79
C SER A 411 5.30 -22.75 -20.88
N VAL A 412 5.95 -22.47 -19.75
CA VAL A 412 7.39 -22.18 -19.67
C VAL A 412 8.21 -23.39 -20.15
N ASP A 413 7.85 -24.57 -19.67
CA ASP A 413 8.58 -25.81 -19.95
C ASP A 413 8.34 -26.35 -21.37
N ALA A 414 7.37 -25.79 -22.10
CA ALA A 414 7.02 -26.16 -23.48
C ALA A 414 7.82 -25.38 -24.55
N ASN A 415 8.92 -24.69 -24.16
CA ASN A 415 9.74 -23.81 -25.01
C ASN A 415 9.00 -22.63 -25.68
N LYS A 416 7.72 -22.41 -25.34
CA LYS A 416 6.92 -21.29 -25.83
C LYS A 416 7.40 -19.97 -25.25
N LEU A 417 7.43 -19.84 -23.93
CA LEU A 417 7.88 -18.68 -23.18
C LEU A 417 9.04 -19.07 -22.26
N SER A 418 9.96 -18.16 -21.97
CA SER A 418 11.03 -18.37 -20.99
C SER A 418 10.64 -17.84 -19.60
N THR A 419 11.37 -18.23 -18.55
CA THR A 419 11.23 -17.62 -17.21
C THR A 419 11.35 -16.11 -17.27
N LEU A 420 12.21 -15.56 -18.15
CA LEU A 420 12.39 -14.12 -18.31
C LEU A 420 11.11 -13.47 -18.87
N ASP A 421 10.49 -14.06 -19.89
CA ASP A 421 9.27 -13.52 -20.52
C ASP A 421 8.10 -13.49 -19.51
N VAL A 422 7.95 -14.58 -18.74
CA VAL A 422 6.91 -14.68 -17.69
C VAL A 422 7.19 -13.74 -16.52
N VAL A 423 8.43 -13.61 -16.06
CA VAL A 423 8.79 -12.63 -15.01
C VAL A 423 8.58 -11.20 -15.48
N GLN A 424 8.88 -10.87 -16.75
CA GLN A 424 8.58 -9.55 -17.32
C GLN A 424 7.07 -9.28 -17.38
N TYR A 425 6.27 -10.25 -17.85
CA TYR A 425 4.81 -10.12 -17.90
C TYR A 425 4.19 -9.93 -16.51
N LEU A 426 4.51 -10.80 -15.55
CA LEU A 426 3.95 -10.73 -14.21
C LEU A 426 4.42 -9.49 -13.43
N ALA A 427 5.60 -8.94 -13.75
CA ALA A 427 6.06 -7.65 -13.23
C ALA A 427 5.38 -6.44 -13.89
N ALA A 428 4.94 -6.55 -15.14
CA ALA A 428 4.09 -5.55 -15.80
C ALA A 428 2.64 -5.59 -15.26
N LYS A 429 2.10 -6.79 -14.99
CA LYS A 429 0.79 -7.04 -14.36
C LYS A 429 0.82 -7.03 -12.81
N GLU A 430 1.72 -6.32 -12.16
CA GLU A 430 1.84 -6.37 -10.69
C GLU A 430 0.65 -5.74 -9.90
N GLU A 431 -0.40 -5.26 -10.56
CA GLU A 431 -1.68 -4.88 -9.91
C GLU A 431 -2.82 -5.92 -10.09
N THR A 432 -2.76 -6.85 -11.05
CA THR A 432 -3.80 -7.87 -11.27
C THR A 432 -3.22 -9.28 -11.20
N HIS A 433 -3.78 -10.09 -10.29
CA HIS A 433 -3.17 -11.37 -9.90
C HIS A 433 -4.03 -12.55 -10.37
N PRO A 434 -3.43 -13.65 -10.86
CA PRO A 434 -4.18 -14.86 -11.18
C PRO A 434 -4.81 -15.43 -9.91
N VAL A 435 -6.13 -15.66 -9.94
CA VAL A 435 -6.91 -16.16 -8.79
C VAL A 435 -6.88 -17.69 -8.68
N ASP A 436 -5.94 -18.33 -9.40
CA ASP A 436 -5.90 -19.78 -9.60
C ASP A 436 -5.54 -20.55 -8.31
N TRP A 437 -4.80 -19.95 -7.37
CA TRP A 437 -4.53 -20.56 -6.05
C TRP A 437 -5.80 -20.59 -5.20
N ALA A 438 -6.49 -19.45 -5.09
CA ALA A 438 -7.73 -19.35 -4.33
C ALA A 438 -8.83 -20.24 -4.95
N LYS A 439 -8.96 -20.28 -6.28
CA LYS A 439 -9.82 -21.25 -6.99
C LYS A 439 -9.57 -22.67 -6.51
N ARG A 440 -8.33 -23.17 -6.62
CA ARG A 440 -7.98 -24.55 -6.20
C ARG A 440 -8.15 -24.80 -4.71
N TRP A 441 -8.13 -23.76 -3.88
CA TRP A 441 -8.46 -23.85 -2.46
C TRP A 441 -9.96 -24.11 -2.26
N TYR A 442 -10.83 -23.26 -2.83
CA TYR A 442 -12.27 -23.45 -2.75
C TYR A 442 -12.75 -24.73 -3.47
N GLU A 443 -12.13 -25.11 -4.59
CA GLU A 443 -12.43 -26.37 -5.30
C GLU A 443 -12.09 -27.61 -4.46
N ARG A 444 -11.04 -27.57 -3.63
CA ARG A 444 -10.75 -28.64 -2.65
C ARG A 444 -11.75 -28.69 -1.51
N LEU A 445 -12.17 -27.53 -0.99
CA LEU A 445 -13.16 -27.41 0.08
C LEU A 445 -14.56 -27.90 -0.36
N VAL A 446 -15.00 -27.45 -1.53
CA VAL A 446 -16.35 -27.67 -2.08
C VAL A 446 -16.42 -28.95 -2.93
N ARG A 447 -15.28 -29.48 -3.40
CA ARG A 447 -15.19 -30.68 -4.27
C ARG A 447 -15.97 -30.57 -5.59
N ILE A 448 -16.20 -29.34 -6.06
CA ILE A 448 -16.92 -28.98 -7.30
C ILE A 448 -16.00 -28.09 -8.14
N PRO A 449 -15.87 -28.29 -9.47
CA PRO A 449 -15.12 -27.39 -10.35
C PRO A 449 -15.83 -26.03 -10.49
N LEU A 450 -15.11 -24.95 -10.19
CA LEU A 450 -15.63 -23.57 -10.21
C LEU A 450 -15.48 -22.87 -11.57
N GLU A 451 -14.85 -23.56 -12.53
CA GLU A 451 -14.59 -23.12 -13.91
C GLU A 451 -15.83 -22.69 -14.69
N ARG A 452 -17.01 -23.17 -14.28
CA ARG A 452 -18.28 -22.84 -14.94
C ARG A 452 -18.90 -21.51 -14.48
N THR A 453 -18.38 -20.90 -13.41
CA THR A 453 -18.88 -19.60 -12.90
C THR A 453 -18.70 -18.48 -13.93
N PRO A 454 -19.70 -17.60 -14.13
CA PRO A 454 -19.62 -16.55 -15.15
C PRO A 454 -18.57 -15.48 -14.84
N GLU A 455 -18.17 -15.31 -13.59
CA GLU A 455 -17.07 -14.45 -13.15
C GLU A 455 -15.71 -15.01 -13.59
N TYR A 456 -15.46 -16.30 -13.33
CA TYR A 456 -14.17 -16.93 -13.66
C TYR A 456 -13.97 -17.04 -15.18
N ARG A 457 -15.00 -17.42 -15.93
CA ARG A 457 -14.97 -17.43 -17.41
C ARG A 457 -14.59 -16.08 -18.02
N ARG A 458 -14.97 -14.97 -17.38
CA ARG A 458 -14.57 -13.61 -17.80
C ARG A 458 -13.09 -13.33 -17.49
N LEU A 459 -12.57 -13.83 -16.37
CA LEU A 459 -11.15 -13.75 -16.04
C LEU A 459 -10.29 -14.57 -16.99
N GLU A 460 -10.73 -15.78 -17.35
CA GLU A 460 -10.01 -16.63 -18.30
C GLU A 460 -9.99 -16.03 -19.70
N ALA A 461 -11.12 -15.52 -20.22
CA ALA A 461 -11.15 -14.84 -21.51
C ALA A 461 -10.20 -13.61 -21.58
N ILE A 462 -10.01 -12.89 -20.45
CA ILE A 462 -9.01 -11.82 -20.34
C ILE A 462 -7.59 -12.41 -20.36
N ARG A 463 -7.32 -13.43 -19.51
CA ARG A 463 -6.02 -14.11 -19.40
C ARG A 463 -5.56 -14.71 -20.73
N GLU A 464 -6.47 -15.33 -21.48
CA GLU A 464 -6.20 -15.92 -22.81
C GLU A 464 -5.89 -14.85 -23.85
N GLY A 465 -6.65 -13.75 -23.87
CA GLY A 465 -6.37 -12.60 -24.74
C GLY A 465 -5.02 -11.94 -24.47
N ASP A 466 -4.61 -11.88 -23.19
CA ASP A 466 -3.28 -11.44 -22.79
C ASP A 466 -2.18 -12.44 -23.16
N ASN A 467 -2.38 -13.74 -22.91
CA ASN A 467 -1.42 -14.80 -23.25
C ASN A 467 -1.19 -14.88 -24.77
N ALA A 468 -2.24 -14.77 -25.58
CA ALA A 468 -2.12 -14.70 -27.04
C ALA A 468 -1.31 -13.47 -27.49
N ALA A 469 -1.47 -12.33 -26.82
CA ALA A 469 -0.68 -11.13 -27.11
C ALA A 469 0.80 -11.27 -26.67
N LEU A 470 1.08 -12.01 -25.59
CA LEU A 470 2.44 -12.35 -25.17
C LEU A 470 3.12 -13.32 -26.15
N GLU A 471 2.43 -14.38 -26.58
CA GLU A 471 2.96 -15.29 -27.60
C GLU A 471 3.26 -14.54 -28.90
N VAL A 472 2.40 -13.61 -29.33
CA VAL A 472 2.67 -12.75 -30.50
C VAL A 472 3.86 -11.82 -30.28
N GLN A 473 4.03 -11.24 -29.08
CA GLN A 473 5.21 -10.43 -28.78
C GLN A 473 6.50 -11.27 -28.78
N ALA A 474 6.52 -12.41 -28.08
CA ALA A 474 7.68 -13.27 -27.98
C ALA A 474 8.08 -13.88 -29.34
N ARG A 475 7.09 -14.19 -30.19
CA ARG A 475 7.34 -14.58 -31.60
C ARG A 475 7.92 -13.40 -32.39
N ALA A 476 7.32 -12.22 -32.34
CA ALA A 476 7.82 -11.04 -33.06
C ALA A 476 9.24 -10.62 -32.61
N GLU A 477 9.58 -10.80 -31.33
CA GLU A 477 10.92 -10.48 -30.80
C GLU A 477 11.95 -11.59 -31.15
N ARG A 478 11.54 -12.86 -31.31
CA ARG A 478 12.36 -13.92 -31.92
C ARG A 478 12.54 -13.74 -33.42
N GLU A 479 11.48 -13.35 -34.14
CA GLU A 479 11.49 -13.07 -35.58
C GLU A 479 12.33 -11.84 -35.93
N ALA A 480 12.30 -10.79 -35.10
CA ALA A 480 13.18 -9.62 -35.23
C ALA A 480 14.64 -9.91 -34.87
N ALA A 481 14.93 -11.00 -34.15
CA ALA A 481 16.27 -11.50 -33.89
C ALA A 481 16.76 -12.51 -34.94
N ALA A 482 15.88 -12.98 -35.83
CA ALA A 482 16.22 -13.89 -36.92
C ALA A 482 16.64 -13.10 -38.18
N PRO A 483 17.67 -13.54 -38.93
CA PRO A 483 18.09 -12.88 -40.16
C PRO A 483 17.10 -13.14 -41.30
N VAL A 484 16.12 -12.24 -41.47
CA VAL A 484 15.12 -12.33 -42.56
C VAL A 484 15.79 -12.07 -43.92
N SER A 485 15.88 -13.11 -44.75
CA SER A 485 16.70 -13.13 -45.97
C SER A 485 16.06 -12.49 -47.21
N SER A 486 14.87 -11.91 -47.11
CA SER A 486 14.06 -11.43 -48.26
C SER A 486 14.02 -9.91 -48.46
N GLY A 487 14.95 -9.15 -47.87
CA GLY A 487 14.96 -7.68 -47.97
C GLY A 487 16.31 -7.01 -47.66
N HIS A 488 17.43 -7.72 -47.91
CA HIS A 488 18.74 -7.39 -47.33
C HIS A 488 19.23 -5.95 -47.59
N GLU A 489 19.07 -5.41 -48.81
CA GLU A 489 19.59 -4.07 -49.13
C GLU A 489 18.80 -2.94 -48.45
N ALA A 490 17.46 -3.02 -48.46
CA ALA A 490 16.60 -2.06 -47.76
C ALA A 490 16.80 -2.14 -46.24
N ALA A 491 16.97 -3.36 -45.70
CA ALA A 491 17.33 -3.57 -44.29
C ALA A 491 18.70 -2.95 -43.96
N MET A 492 19.72 -3.15 -44.80
CA MET A 492 21.07 -2.59 -44.62
C MET A 492 21.09 -1.05 -44.73
N GLN A 493 20.25 -0.45 -45.57
CA GLN A 493 20.09 1.01 -45.61
C GLN A 493 19.38 1.53 -44.35
N ALA A 494 18.32 0.86 -43.90
CA ALA A 494 17.63 1.20 -42.66
C ALA A 494 18.51 1.01 -41.42
N GLU A 495 19.34 -0.04 -41.37
CA GLU A 495 20.32 -0.27 -40.31
C GLU A 495 21.42 0.78 -40.31
N ARG A 496 21.94 1.21 -41.47
CA ARG A 496 22.94 2.30 -41.55
C ARG A 496 22.35 3.63 -41.10
N ALA A 497 21.11 3.96 -41.48
CA ALA A 497 20.40 5.14 -40.99
C ALA A 497 20.15 5.07 -39.47
N ALA A 498 19.69 3.91 -38.97
CA ALA A 498 19.50 3.67 -37.54
C ALA A 498 20.81 3.69 -36.75
N ALA A 499 21.93 3.21 -37.31
CA ALA A 499 23.25 3.27 -36.71
C ALA A 499 23.74 4.72 -36.59
N GLY A 500 23.55 5.54 -37.62
CA GLY A 500 23.79 6.99 -37.56
C GLY A 500 23.00 7.67 -36.43
N GLY A 501 21.71 7.32 -36.30
CA GLY A 501 20.88 7.74 -35.17
C GLY A 501 21.40 7.27 -33.81
N ARG A 502 21.79 5.99 -33.68
CA ARG A 502 22.36 5.40 -32.45
C ARG A 502 23.70 6.06 -32.05
N THR A 503 24.52 6.52 -33.01
CA THR A 503 25.76 7.26 -32.71
C THR A 503 25.53 8.70 -32.27
N GLN A 504 24.39 9.30 -32.61
CA GLN A 504 24.00 10.64 -32.16
C GLN A 504 23.19 10.59 -30.84
N GLN A 505 22.57 9.45 -30.53
CA GLN A 505 21.81 9.25 -29.30
C GLN A 505 22.73 9.01 -28.10
N ALA A 506 22.71 9.93 -27.12
CA ALA A 506 23.55 9.85 -25.93
C ALA A 506 23.33 8.54 -25.14
N VAL A 507 24.36 7.70 -25.10
CA VAL A 507 24.31 6.40 -24.40
C VAL A 507 24.27 6.62 -22.89
N ARG A 508 23.16 6.23 -22.26
CA ARG A 508 22.99 6.39 -20.80
C ARG A 508 23.90 5.42 -20.05
N LEU A 509 24.91 5.96 -19.37
CA LEU A 509 25.90 5.17 -18.61
C LEU A 509 25.27 4.15 -17.65
N VAL A 510 24.18 4.53 -16.97
CA VAL A 510 23.41 3.66 -16.07
C VAL A 510 22.93 2.38 -16.76
N GLU A 511 22.52 2.44 -18.03
CA GLU A 511 22.07 1.27 -18.81
C GLU A 511 23.22 0.36 -19.24
N LYS A 512 24.48 0.81 -19.12
CA LYS A 512 25.69 -0.01 -19.28
C LYS A 512 26.21 -0.59 -17.97
N MET A 513 25.78 -0.06 -16.82
CA MET A 513 26.10 -0.62 -15.50
C MET A 513 25.25 -1.86 -15.17
N PHE A 514 24.10 -2.02 -15.82
CA PHE A 514 23.28 -3.23 -15.72
C PHE A 514 23.65 -4.27 -16.80
N MET A 515 23.66 -5.54 -16.41
CA MET A 515 23.77 -6.66 -17.35
C MET A 515 22.54 -6.75 -18.25
N ARG A 516 22.69 -7.32 -19.46
CA ARG A 516 21.56 -7.62 -20.35
C ARG A 516 20.60 -8.61 -19.67
N PRO A 517 19.27 -8.47 -19.83
CA PRO A 517 18.29 -9.33 -19.14
C PRO A 517 18.42 -10.81 -19.55
N ASP A 518 18.89 -11.06 -20.77
CA ASP A 518 19.04 -12.37 -21.40
C ASP A 518 20.36 -13.08 -21.03
N ASP A 519 21.21 -12.45 -20.20
CA ASP A 519 22.49 -13.03 -19.78
C ASP A 519 22.27 -14.34 -19.00
N PRO A 520 22.91 -15.46 -19.38
CA PRO A 520 22.67 -16.77 -18.78
C PRO A 520 22.96 -16.81 -17.27
N ARG A 521 23.79 -15.90 -16.75
CA ARG A 521 24.09 -15.77 -15.31
C ARG A 521 22.90 -15.27 -14.49
N LEU A 522 21.90 -14.64 -15.12
CA LEU A 522 20.72 -14.10 -14.45
C LEU A 522 19.60 -15.15 -14.25
N LYS A 523 19.70 -16.35 -14.82
CA LYS A 523 18.64 -17.39 -14.73
C LYS A 523 18.19 -17.67 -13.29
N SER A 524 19.14 -17.83 -12.36
CA SER A 524 18.83 -18.07 -10.93
C SER A 524 18.17 -16.86 -10.24
N LEU A 525 18.44 -15.65 -10.72
CA LEU A 525 17.81 -14.42 -10.23
C LEU A 525 16.39 -14.25 -10.81
N HIS A 526 16.16 -14.69 -12.05
CA HIS A 526 14.83 -14.76 -12.66
C HIS A 526 13.94 -15.78 -11.94
N GLU A 527 14.45 -16.97 -11.60
CA GLU A 527 13.72 -17.95 -10.78
C GLU A 527 13.40 -17.42 -9.37
N ARG A 528 14.35 -16.73 -8.71
CA ARG A 528 14.09 -16.06 -7.42
C ARG A 528 13.01 -14.96 -7.56
N ARG A 529 12.98 -14.22 -8.67
CA ARG A 529 11.92 -13.24 -8.96
C ARG A 529 10.58 -13.91 -9.23
N LEU A 530 10.54 -15.02 -9.95
CA LEU A 530 9.31 -15.79 -10.17
C LEU A 530 8.72 -16.27 -8.84
N ARG A 531 9.54 -16.86 -7.96
CA ARG A 531 9.13 -17.25 -6.60
C ARG A 531 8.64 -16.06 -5.75
N TYR A 532 9.34 -14.92 -5.81
CA TYR A 532 8.91 -13.71 -5.08
C TYR A 532 7.57 -13.14 -5.59
N ILE A 533 7.36 -13.12 -6.91
CA ILE A 533 6.10 -12.66 -7.51
C ILE A 533 4.96 -13.64 -7.21
N ALA A 534 5.21 -14.96 -7.26
CA ALA A 534 4.25 -15.98 -6.86
C ALA A 534 3.86 -15.88 -5.37
N TYR A 535 4.84 -15.63 -4.49
CA TYR A 535 4.59 -15.34 -3.07
C TYR A 535 3.72 -14.09 -2.89
N LEU A 536 4.03 -12.98 -3.58
CA LEU A 536 3.17 -11.78 -3.55
C LEU A 536 1.76 -12.03 -4.09
N GLN A 537 1.61 -12.91 -5.08
CA GLN A 537 0.29 -13.32 -5.61
C GLN A 537 -0.49 -14.16 -4.59
N MET A 538 0.16 -15.10 -3.88
CA MET A 538 -0.45 -15.88 -2.82
C MET A 538 -0.86 -15.00 -1.64
N GLU A 539 0.06 -14.18 -1.10
CA GLU A 539 -0.25 -13.28 0.02
C GLU A 539 -1.38 -12.31 -0.28
N ARG A 540 -1.46 -11.76 -1.51
CA ARG A 540 -2.57 -10.90 -1.92
C ARG A 540 -3.90 -11.66 -2.01
N GLN A 541 -3.90 -12.91 -2.49
CA GLN A 541 -5.09 -13.78 -2.49
C GLN A 541 -5.52 -14.17 -1.06
N ILE A 542 -4.57 -14.56 -0.20
CA ILE A 542 -4.80 -14.90 1.21
C ILE A 542 -5.36 -13.69 1.97
N ALA A 543 -4.79 -12.51 1.78
CA ALA A 543 -5.29 -11.27 2.39
C ALA A 543 -6.71 -10.93 1.91
N GLN A 544 -7.00 -11.07 0.61
CA GLN A 544 -8.34 -10.84 0.07
C GLN A 544 -9.36 -11.90 0.54
N ALA A 545 -8.95 -13.16 0.68
CA ALA A 545 -9.80 -14.22 1.24
C ALA A 545 -10.12 -13.95 2.72
N ARG A 546 -9.11 -13.60 3.54
CA ARG A 546 -9.29 -13.17 4.94
C ARG A 546 -10.19 -11.93 5.07
N GLU A 547 -10.06 -10.96 4.16
CA GLU A 547 -10.89 -9.76 4.13
C GLU A 547 -12.35 -10.07 3.77
N ASN A 548 -12.59 -10.91 2.75
CA ASN A 548 -13.93 -11.41 2.42
C ASN A 548 -14.53 -12.24 3.58
N ALA A 549 -13.74 -13.11 4.21
CA ALA A 549 -14.17 -13.93 5.34
C ALA A 549 -14.63 -13.09 6.54
N LYS A 550 -14.01 -11.93 6.76
CA LYS A 550 -14.41 -10.93 7.78
C LYS A 550 -15.55 -10.01 7.32
N ILE A 551 -15.92 -10.02 6.04
CA ILE A 551 -17.08 -9.28 5.51
C ILE A 551 -18.36 -10.13 5.55
N PHE A 552 -18.23 -11.45 5.37
CA PHE A 552 -19.35 -12.42 5.32
C PHE A 552 -19.45 -13.30 6.58
N GLU A 553 -18.95 -12.80 7.71
CA GLU A 553 -19.17 -13.39 9.03
C GLU A 553 -20.68 -13.38 9.37
N GLY A 554 -21.18 -14.45 10.00
CA GLY A 554 -22.61 -14.66 10.26
C GLY A 554 -23.48 -15.15 9.08
N VAL A 555 -22.97 -15.17 7.83
CA VAL A 555 -23.75 -15.67 6.66
C VAL A 555 -24.17 -17.15 6.80
N GLU A 556 -23.42 -17.93 7.57
CA GLU A 556 -23.66 -19.37 7.76
C GLU A 556 -24.96 -19.66 8.54
N GLU A 557 -25.49 -18.65 9.25
CA GLU A 557 -26.67 -18.72 10.14
C GLU A 557 -27.98 -18.31 9.46
N THR A 558 -27.98 -17.81 8.21
CA THR A 558 -29.23 -17.35 7.57
C THR A 558 -30.06 -18.52 7.02
N ALA A 559 -31.37 -18.29 6.85
CA ALA A 559 -32.28 -19.27 6.25
C ALA A 559 -31.88 -19.64 4.80
N GLU A 560 -31.25 -18.73 4.04
CA GLU A 560 -30.68 -19.04 2.73
C GLU A 560 -29.55 -20.09 2.81
N ALA A 561 -28.79 -20.12 3.91
CA ALA A 561 -27.76 -21.12 4.13
C ALA A 561 -28.36 -22.52 4.37
N GLU A 562 -29.54 -22.64 4.99
CA GLU A 562 -30.24 -23.93 5.07
C GLU A 562 -30.71 -24.44 3.70
N GLU A 563 -31.27 -23.55 2.85
CA GLU A 563 -31.68 -23.93 1.49
C GLU A 563 -30.46 -24.37 0.67
N CYS A 564 -29.37 -23.58 0.68
CA CYS A 564 -28.12 -23.93 0.01
C CYS A 564 -27.52 -25.24 0.51
N ARG A 565 -27.51 -25.51 1.83
CA ARG A 565 -27.06 -26.80 2.39
C ARG A 565 -27.91 -27.97 1.88
N ARG A 566 -29.24 -27.82 1.75
CA ARG A 566 -30.13 -28.87 1.21
C ARG A 566 -29.89 -29.12 -0.28
N LEU A 567 -29.81 -28.08 -1.10
CA LEU A 567 -29.53 -28.17 -2.54
C LEU A 567 -28.13 -28.74 -2.82
N TYR A 568 -27.14 -28.35 -2.02
CA TYR A 568 -25.77 -28.85 -2.11
C TYR A 568 -25.66 -30.32 -1.70
N ALA A 569 -26.41 -30.77 -0.68
CA ALA A 569 -26.49 -32.18 -0.33
C ALA A 569 -27.05 -33.03 -1.49
N GLN A 570 -28.10 -32.55 -2.17
CA GLN A 570 -28.65 -33.21 -3.37
C GLN A 570 -27.62 -33.26 -4.52
N LEU A 571 -26.90 -32.17 -4.78
CA LEU A 571 -25.83 -32.11 -5.78
C LEU A 571 -24.70 -33.12 -5.45
N MET A 572 -24.27 -33.18 -4.19
CA MET A 572 -23.22 -34.09 -3.74
C MET A 572 -23.65 -35.56 -3.75
N GLU A 573 -24.91 -35.87 -3.43
CA GLU A 573 -25.48 -37.21 -3.59
C GLU A 573 -25.47 -37.64 -5.07
N ARG A 574 -25.90 -36.76 -5.98
CA ARG A 574 -25.86 -37.03 -7.42
C ARG A 574 -24.44 -37.21 -7.95
N LYS A 575 -23.47 -36.43 -7.44
CA LYS A 575 -22.03 -36.67 -7.70
C LYS A 575 -21.59 -38.05 -7.22
N GLN A 576 -21.96 -38.47 -6.01
CA GLN A 576 -21.62 -39.80 -5.48
C GLN A 576 -22.23 -40.92 -6.34
N ARG A 577 -23.50 -40.78 -6.76
CA ARG A 577 -24.14 -41.72 -7.70
C ARG A 577 -23.39 -41.80 -9.04
N LEU A 578 -22.96 -40.68 -9.61
CA LEU A 578 -22.18 -40.66 -10.86
C LEU A 578 -20.78 -41.30 -10.70
N VAL A 579 -20.11 -41.10 -9.55
CA VAL A 579 -18.83 -41.77 -9.26
C VAL A 579 -19.03 -43.29 -9.14
N ALA A 580 -20.03 -43.74 -8.38
CA ALA A 580 -20.34 -45.17 -8.25
C ALA A 580 -20.78 -45.82 -9.58
N LEU A 581 -21.47 -45.07 -10.44
CA LEU A 581 -21.79 -45.49 -11.82
C LEU A 581 -20.54 -45.58 -12.68
N GLY A 582 -19.57 -44.67 -12.53
CA GLY A 582 -18.27 -44.74 -13.20
C GLY A 582 -17.43 -45.94 -12.75
N GLU A 583 -17.33 -46.17 -11.43
CA GLU A 583 -16.60 -47.31 -10.84
C GLU A 583 -17.21 -48.67 -11.23
N SER A 584 -18.51 -48.72 -11.57
CA SER A 584 -19.18 -49.94 -12.07
C SER A 584 -18.78 -50.37 -13.49
N VAL A 585 -17.99 -49.57 -14.21
CA VAL A 585 -17.59 -49.81 -15.62
C VAL A 585 -16.19 -50.45 -15.75
N ASP A 586 -15.44 -50.62 -14.66
CA ASP A 586 -14.12 -51.31 -14.65
C ASP A 586 -14.14 -52.72 -13.96
N PRO A 587 -14.92 -53.71 -14.45
CA PRO A 587 -14.92 -55.08 -13.91
C PRO A 587 -13.69 -55.89 -14.39
N ALA A 588 -12.48 -55.41 -14.11
CA ALA A 588 -11.23 -55.93 -14.70
C ALA A 588 -10.05 -56.14 -13.72
N ALA A 589 -10.26 -56.10 -12.40
CA ALA A 589 -9.16 -56.21 -11.41
C ALA A 589 -9.52 -56.91 -10.06
N ALA A 590 -10.55 -57.77 -10.00
CA ALA A 590 -11.17 -58.20 -8.73
C ALA A 590 -11.34 -59.73 -8.50
N VAL A 591 -10.33 -60.54 -8.84
CA VAL A 591 -10.08 -61.90 -8.29
C VAL A 591 -8.57 -62.15 -8.41
N VAL A 592 -7.79 -62.76 -7.51
CA VAL A 592 -7.96 -63.58 -6.28
C VAL A 592 -6.89 -63.03 -5.26
N ALA A 593 -6.89 -63.22 -3.94
CA ALA A 593 -7.50 -64.21 -3.07
C ALA A 593 -7.59 -63.76 -1.59
N GLU A 594 -8.45 -64.41 -0.81
CA GLU A 594 -8.30 -64.54 0.65
C GLU A 594 -7.57 -65.86 0.98
N GLY A 595 -6.74 -65.91 2.03
CA GLY A 595 -5.96 -67.12 2.36
C GLY A 595 -4.95 -66.96 3.50
N CYS A 596 -5.44 -66.97 4.74
CA CYS A 596 -4.70 -66.89 6.01
C CYS A 596 -3.44 -67.78 6.14
N GLY A 597 -2.37 -67.31 6.81
CA GLY A 597 -1.40 -68.21 7.48
C GLY A 597 0.07 -67.76 7.65
N SER A 598 0.48 -67.51 8.90
CA SER A 598 1.82 -67.68 9.53
C SER A 598 3.15 -67.10 8.97
N GLU A 599 3.86 -66.46 9.91
CA GLU A 599 5.30 -66.64 10.26
C GLU A 599 6.50 -66.10 9.43
N SER A 600 7.36 -65.40 10.20
CA SER A 600 8.84 -65.53 10.26
C SER A 600 9.80 -64.80 9.29
N VAL A 601 10.35 -63.68 9.81
CA VAL A 601 11.80 -63.34 9.89
C VAL A 601 12.73 -63.63 8.68
N ALA A 602 13.31 -62.56 8.08
CA ALA A 602 14.77 -62.28 8.12
C ALA A 602 15.26 -61.08 7.27
N ARG A 603 16.06 -60.17 7.89
CA ARG A 603 17.16 -59.35 7.28
C ARG A 603 16.79 -58.31 6.18
N SER A 604 17.65 -57.35 5.80
CA SER A 604 18.57 -56.50 6.59
C SER A 604 19.07 -55.29 5.76
N ALA A 605 19.22 -54.13 6.41
CA ALA A 605 20.11 -52.97 6.13
C ALA A 605 20.57 -52.55 4.70
N ALA A 606 20.35 -51.26 4.41
CA ALA A 606 21.17 -50.33 3.59
C ALA A 606 21.27 -50.59 2.04
N ALA A 607 21.52 -49.60 1.16
CA ALA A 607 22.03 -48.23 1.36
C ALA A 607 21.58 -47.21 0.27
N THR A 608 21.64 -45.92 0.64
CA THR A 608 21.93 -44.72 -0.20
C THR A 608 21.31 -44.51 -1.61
N SER A 609 20.44 -43.48 -1.66
CA SER A 609 20.42 -42.35 -2.63
C SER A 609 19.92 -42.50 -4.08
N ALA A 610 19.12 -41.49 -4.46
CA ALA A 610 18.95 -40.92 -5.80
C ALA A 610 18.30 -41.76 -6.93
N ALA A 611 16.97 -41.63 -7.06
CA ALA A 611 16.35 -41.39 -8.37
C ALA A 611 15.02 -40.63 -8.21
N VAL A 612 14.69 -39.81 -9.22
CA VAL A 612 13.38 -39.16 -9.37
C VAL A 612 12.35 -40.21 -9.79
N ALA A 613 11.30 -40.41 -9.00
CA ALA A 613 10.17 -41.27 -9.35
C ALA A 613 8.83 -40.60 -9.00
N THR A 614 8.18 -40.07 -10.04
CA THR A 614 6.73 -39.79 -10.11
C THR A 614 6.05 -39.28 -8.84
N ALA A 615 6.11 -37.95 -8.64
CA ALA A 615 4.99 -37.21 -8.05
C ALA A 615 3.78 -37.29 -9.00
N GLY A 616 3.12 -38.44 -9.00
CA GLY A 616 2.05 -38.84 -9.93
C GLY A 616 0.86 -39.44 -9.18
N ALA A 617 0.48 -38.83 -8.07
CA ALA A 617 -0.77 -39.16 -7.38
C ALA A 617 -1.94 -38.90 -8.35
N SER A 618 -2.54 -39.99 -8.80
CA SER A 618 -3.51 -40.08 -9.89
C SER A 618 -4.56 -38.98 -9.88
N THR A 619 -4.72 -38.30 -11.03
CA THR A 619 -5.94 -37.57 -11.40
C THR A 619 -7.07 -38.57 -11.67
N ALA A 620 -7.50 -39.27 -10.62
CA ALA A 620 -8.58 -40.25 -10.67
C ALA A 620 -9.91 -39.51 -10.87
N GLY A 621 -10.47 -39.63 -12.07
CA GLY A 621 -11.91 -39.43 -12.32
C GLY A 621 -12.53 -38.14 -11.78
N SER A 622 -11.95 -36.97 -12.04
CA SER A 622 -12.67 -35.70 -11.87
C SER A 622 -13.74 -35.53 -12.98
N ALA A 623 -14.69 -36.45 -13.05
CA ALA A 623 -15.81 -36.40 -13.97
C ALA A 623 -16.58 -35.09 -13.75
N ASN A 624 -16.72 -34.31 -14.82
CA ASN A 624 -17.48 -33.07 -14.78
C ASN A 624 -18.97 -33.41 -14.63
N VAL A 625 -19.43 -33.43 -13.38
CA VAL A 625 -20.83 -33.68 -12.98
C VAL A 625 -21.80 -32.86 -13.85
N PHE A 626 -21.45 -31.61 -14.15
CA PHE A 626 -22.25 -30.68 -14.95
C PHE A 626 -22.20 -30.89 -16.48
N GLU A 627 -21.44 -31.88 -16.96
CA GLU A 627 -21.40 -32.30 -18.38
C GLU A 627 -22.17 -33.59 -18.60
N GLN A 628 -22.39 -34.36 -17.53
CA GLN A 628 -23.12 -35.63 -17.55
C GLN A 628 -24.54 -35.50 -16.96
N ASP A 629 -24.78 -34.54 -16.07
CA ASP A 629 -26.07 -34.30 -15.41
C ASP A 629 -26.51 -32.83 -15.52
N ALA A 630 -27.57 -32.60 -16.30
CA ALA A 630 -28.16 -31.28 -16.51
C ALA A 630 -28.95 -30.77 -15.28
N GLU A 631 -29.48 -31.66 -14.44
CA GLU A 631 -30.19 -31.28 -13.22
C GLU A 631 -29.20 -30.88 -12.12
N ALA A 632 -28.02 -31.52 -12.06
CA ALA A 632 -26.92 -31.05 -11.22
C ALA A 632 -26.43 -29.65 -11.61
N ALA A 633 -26.43 -29.32 -12.92
CA ALA A 633 -26.16 -27.96 -13.38
C ALA A 633 -27.28 -26.97 -12.99
N ALA A 634 -28.56 -27.40 -13.03
CA ALA A 634 -29.69 -26.60 -12.57
C ALA A 634 -29.65 -26.33 -11.06
N LEU A 635 -29.26 -27.33 -10.24
CA LEU A 635 -29.03 -27.16 -8.80
C LEU A 635 -27.89 -26.16 -8.52
N PHE A 636 -26.78 -26.25 -9.25
CA PHE A 636 -25.68 -25.27 -9.13
C PHE A 636 -26.14 -23.85 -9.51
N GLU A 637 -26.97 -23.71 -10.55
CA GLU A 637 -27.59 -22.45 -10.95
C GLU A 637 -28.60 -21.91 -9.92
N GLN A 638 -29.29 -22.75 -9.15
CA GLN A 638 -30.13 -22.30 -8.04
C GLN A 638 -29.27 -21.78 -6.87
N ILE A 639 -28.24 -22.53 -6.47
CA ILE A 639 -27.31 -22.14 -5.38
C ILE A 639 -26.55 -20.86 -5.77
N SER A 640 -26.13 -20.70 -7.04
CA SER A 640 -25.43 -19.50 -7.51
C SER A 640 -26.30 -18.25 -7.42
N ARG A 641 -27.60 -18.35 -7.78
CA ARG A 641 -28.58 -17.26 -7.66
C ARG A 641 -28.82 -16.86 -6.21
N ILE A 642 -28.93 -17.82 -5.29
CA ILE A 642 -29.06 -17.56 -3.85
C ILE A 642 -27.78 -16.87 -3.34
N THR A 643 -26.60 -17.40 -3.68
CA THR A 643 -25.28 -16.82 -3.36
C THR A 643 -25.17 -15.36 -3.83
N GLU A 644 -25.53 -15.08 -5.09
CA GLU A 644 -25.60 -13.73 -5.63
C GLU A 644 -26.59 -12.83 -4.87
N SER A 645 -27.76 -13.35 -4.49
CA SER A 645 -28.77 -12.57 -3.76
C SER A 645 -28.27 -12.15 -2.37
N VAL A 646 -27.56 -13.04 -1.66
CA VAL A 646 -26.92 -12.77 -0.36
C VAL A 646 -25.81 -11.72 -0.50
N ILE A 647 -24.94 -11.86 -1.51
CA ILE A 647 -23.91 -10.85 -1.82
C ILE A 647 -24.53 -9.48 -2.11
N ARG A 648 -25.62 -9.45 -2.89
CA ARG A 648 -26.36 -8.21 -3.22
C ARG A 648 -27.04 -7.59 -2.00
N ARG A 649 -27.52 -8.39 -1.03
CA ARG A 649 -28.07 -7.91 0.26
C ARG A 649 -26.97 -7.30 1.14
N TYR A 650 -25.92 -8.08 1.46
CA TYR A 650 -24.81 -7.64 2.33
C TYR A 650 -24.10 -6.39 1.80
N ARG A 651 -23.93 -6.25 0.47
CA ARG A 651 -23.37 -5.03 -0.15
C ARG A 651 -24.24 -3.78 0.06
N ARG A 652 -25.57 -3.90 0.13
CA ARG A 652 -26.49 -2.78 0.40
C ARG A 652 -26.44 -2.35 1.86
N GLU A 653 -26.48 -3.32 2.78
CA GLU A 653 -26.52 -3.08 4.22
C GLU A 653 -25.20 -2.51 4.75
N THR A 654 -24.07 -3.14 4.42
CA THR A 654 -22.75 -2.70 4.90
C THR A 654 -22.26 -1.40 4.25
N ARG A 655 -22.86 -0.98 3.13
CA ARG A 655 -22.44 0.14 2.26
C ARG A 655 -20.97 0.09 1.80
N ARG A 656 -20.23 -1.01 2.01
CA ARG A 656 -18.80 -1.10 1.65
C ARG A 656 -18.64 -1.21 0.14
N HIS A 657 -17.99 -0.21 -0.45
CA HIS A 657 -17.75 -0.19 -1.89
C HIS A 657 -16.61 -1.15 -2.24
N SER A 658 -16.78 -1.92 -3.32
CA SER A 658 -15.71 -2.71 -3.96
C SER A 658 -14.49 -1.83 -4.24
N ARG A 659 -13.26 -2.36 -4.13
CA ARG A 659 -12.05 -1.54 -4.35
C ARG A 659 -11.94 -1.15 -5.82
N ALA A 660 -12.29 -2.08 -6.71
CA ALA A 660 -12.45 -1.85 -8.14
C ALA A 660 -13.58 -0.84 -8.44
N ALA A 661 -14.75 -0.96 -7.79
CA ALA A 661 -15.83 0.04 -7.95
C ALA A 661 -15.42 1.44 -7.47
N ALA A 662 -14.69 1.54 -6.36
CA ALA A 662 -14.16 2.82 -5.87
C ALA A 662 -13.10 3.41 -6.82
N LYS A 663 -12.25 2.57 -7.46
CA LYS A 663 -11.39 2.99 -8.58
C LYS A 663 -12.23 3.48 -9.77
N ALA A 664 -13.31 2.78 -10.13
CA ALA A 664 -14.21 3.11 -11.23
C ALA A 664 -14.93 4.45 -11.02
N GLU A 665 -15.45 4.72 -9.82
CA GLU A 665 -16.08 6.00 -9.46
C GLU A 665 -15.09 7.16 -9.52
N VAL A 666 -13.87 6.99 -8.99
CA VAL A 666 -12.82 8.01 -9.09
C VAL A 666 -12.45 8.29 -10.55
N PHE A 667 -12.26 7.24 -11.34
CA PHE A 667 -11.91 7.34 -12.76
C PHE A 667 -13.02 8.01 -13.58
N THR A 668 -14.28 7.63 -13.39
CA THR A 668 -15.42 8.19 -14.12
C THR A 668 -15.67 9.65 -13.79
N ARG A 669 -15.52 10.09 -12.53
CA ARG A 669 -15.59 11.51 -12.14
C ARG A 669 -14.50 12.34 -12.83
N VAL A 670 -13.25 11.89 -12.76
CA VAL A 670 -12.11 12.53 -13.44
C VAL A 670 -12.32 12.59 -14.96
N MET A 671 -12.81 11.51 -15.58
CA MET A 671 -13.13 11.47 -17.01
C MET A 671 -14.26 12.42 -17.39
N GLN A 672 -15.30 12.57 -16.56
CA GLN A 672 -16.39 13.52 -16.78
C GLN A 672 -15.88 14.97 -16.74
N ARG A 673 -15.05 15.35 -15.76
CA ARG A 673 -14.49 16.71 -15.69
C ARG A 673 -13.38 17.00 -16.69
N ALA A 674 -12.58 16.00 -17.07
CA ALA A 674 -11.57 16.15 -18.12
C ALA A 674 -12.20 16.21 -19.53
N GLY A 675 -13.37 15.60 -19.74
CA GLY A 675 -14.16 15.72 -20.97
C GLY A 675 -14.93 17.04 -21.09
N LEU A 676 -15.29 17.66 -19.96
CA LEU A 676 -15.98 18.94 -19.92
C LEU A 676 -15.00 20.13 -19.94
N VAL A 677 -14.53 20.48 -21.14
CA VAL A 677 -14.04 21.84 -21.39
C VAL A 677 -15.25 22.79 -21.31
N SER A 678 -15.41 23.45 -20.16
CA SER A 678 -16.41 24.53 -20.03
C SER A 678 -16.09 25.65 -21.01
N ALA A 679 -17.14 26.29 -21.57
CA ALA A 679 -17.00 27.29 -22.63
C ALA A 679 -16.06 28.44 -22.26
N ASP A 680 -15.96 28.78 -20.97
CA ASP A 680 -15.16 29.88 -20.42
C ASP A 680 -13.68 29.52 -20.21
N GLY A 681 -13.23 28.31 -20.57
CA GLY A 681 -11.82 27.87 -20.46
C GLY A 681 -11.27 27.70 -19.03
N SER A 682 -12.10 27.92 -18.02
CA SER A 682 -11.74 27.85 -16.60
C SER A 682 -11.30 26.44 -16.16
N ARG A 683 -10.09 26.33 -15.60
CA ARG A 683 -9.55 25.07 -15.05
C ARG A 683 -10.00 24.75 -13.61
N ALA A 684 -10.86 25.57 -13.00
CA ALA A 684 -11.18 25.50 -11.58
C ALA A 684 -11.69 24.10 -11.15
N GLY A 685 -12.64 23.54 -11.90
CA GLY A 685 -13.26 22.25 -11.58
C GLY A 685 -12.31 21.04 -11.58
N TYR A 686 -11.18 21.13 -12.30
CA TYR A 686 -10.12 20.11 -12.30
C TYR A 686 -9.14 20.30 -11.13
N ALA A 687 -8.78 21.55 -10.82
CA ALA A 687 -7.93 21.85 -9.67
C ALA A 687 -8.59 21.42 -8.35
N GLU A 688 -9.90 21.64 -8.20
CA GLU A 688 -10.67 21.12 -7.07
C GLU A 688 -10.66 19.60 -6.97
N GLU A 689 -10.84 18.87 -8.07
CA GLU A 689 -10.81 17.40 -8.02
C GLU A 689 -9.42 16.88 -7.71
N LEU A 690 -8.36 17.49 -8.25
CA LEU A 690 -6.99 17.15 -7.89
C LEU A 690 -6.73 17.40 -6.39
N GLN A 691 -7.22 18.50 -5.81
CA GLN A 691 -7.17 18.75 -4.37
C GLN A 691 -7.96 17.70 -3.57
N ARG A 692 -9.18 17.32 -3.99
CA ARG A 692 -9.99 16.27 -3.34
C ARG A 692 -9.31 14.90 -3.41
N LEU A 693 -8.67 14.56 -4.53
CA LEU A 693 -7.90 13.31 -4.70
C LEU A 693 -6.62 13.30 -3.87
N LEU A 694 -5.93 14.44 -3.77
CA LEU A 694 -4.80 14.60 -2.87
C LEU A 694 -5.23 14.48 -1.41
N GLN A 695 -6.37 15.07 -1.02
CA GLN A 695 -6.91 14.94 0.33
C GLN A 695 -7.27 13.49 0.65
N GLY A 696 -8.04 12.82 -0.21
CA GLY A 696 -8.35 11.39 -0.05
C GLY A 696 -7.11 10.48 -0.05
N LYS A 697 -6.01 10.87 -0.72
CA LYS A 697 -4.71 10.19 -0.60
C LYS A 697 -4.07 10.41 0.78
N LYS A 698 -4.05 11.64 1.31
CA LYS A 698 -3.53 11.93 2.67
C LYS A 698 -4.33 11.16 3.72
N ASP A 699 -5.65 11.29 3.69
CA ASP A 699 -6.57 10.67 4.65
C ASP A 699 -6.40 9.14 4.65
N LYS A 700 -6.21 8.52 3.47
CA LYS A 700 -5.92 7.09 3.33
C LYS A 700 -4.54 6.68 3.83
N VAL A 701 -3.53 7.56 3.78
CA VAL A 701 -2.21 7.31 4.41
C VAL A 701 -2.31 7.45 5.92
N ALA A 702 -2.96 8.49 6.44
CA ALA A 702 -3.18 8.69 7.87
C ALA A 702 -4.02 7.54 8.47
N GLN A 703 -5.08 7.10 7.80
CA GLN A 703 -5.86 5.91 8.18
C GLN A 703 -5.03 4.62 8.18
N ARG A 704 -4.09 4.46 7.24
CA ARG A 704 -3.16 3.32 7.23
C ARG A 704 -2.23 3.35 8.44
N LEU A 705 -1.62 4.50 8.74
CA LEU A 705 -0.78 4.67 9.92
C LEU A 705 -1.57 4.37 11.20
N LEU A 706 -2.79 4.91 11.35
CA LEU A 706 -3.67 4.57 12.47
C LEU A 706 -4.01 3.07 12.52
N SER A 707 -4.25 2.40 11.39
CA SER A 707 -4.58 0.97 11.37
C SER A 707 -3.40 0.07 11.76
N VAL A 708 -2.16 0.51 11.50
CA VAL A 708 -0.95 -0.15 12.00
C VAL A 708 -0.84 0.07 13.51
N LEU A 709 -0.97 1.31 13.99
CA LEU A 709 -0.92 1.63 15.42
C LEU A 709 -2.04 0.96 16.22
N GLU A 710 -3.25 0.82 15.66
CA GLU A 710 -4.37 0.12 16.29
C GLU A 710 -4.16 -1.40 16.34
N ALA A 711 -3.37 -1.98 15.43
CA ALA A 711 -2.98 -3.39 15.49
C ALA A 711 -1.83 -3.59 16.49
N ASP A 712 -0.81 -2.74 16.43
CA ASP A 712 0.38 -2.71 17.27
C ASP A 712 0.00 -2.55 18.77
N VAL A 713 -0.86 -1.59 19.10
CA VAL A 713 -1.41 -1.41 20.47
C VAL A 713 -2.30 -2.58 20.91
N LYS A 714 -2.93 -3.31 19.98
CA LYS A 714 -3.68 -4.53 20.36
C LYS A 714 -2.74 -5.67 20.68
N SER A 715 -1.67 -5.89 19.92
CA SER A 715 -0.64 -6.87 20.29
C SER A 715 0.08 -6.50 21.60
N ASP A 716 0.36 -5.21 21.84
CA ASP A 716 0.91 -4.74 23.12
C ASP A 716 -0.05 -5.06 24.28
N LEU A 717 -1.34 -4.75 24.11
CA LEU A 717 -2.35 -5.04 25.13
C LEU A 717 -2.58 -6.54 25.30
N GLU A 718 -2.73 -7.32 24.24
CA GLU A 718 -2.94 -8.77 24.29
C GLU A 718 -1.75 -9.51 24.94
N TRP A 719 -0.53 -8.97 24.82
CA TRP A 719 0.64 -9.48 25.54
C TRP A 719 0.63 -9.11 27.03
N LEU A 720 0.22 -7.89 27.39
CA LEU A 720 0.05 -7.48 28.79
C LEU A 720 -1.11 -8.22 29.47
N ASP A 721 -2.25 -8.35 28.80
CA ASP A 721 -3.41 -9.14 29.23
C ASP A 721 -2.98 -10.60 29.51
N ALA A 722 -2.10 -11.17 28.68
CA ALA A 722 -1.56 -12.52 28.86
C ALA A 722 -0.52 -12.65 30.00
N MET A 723 0.12 -11.55 30.42
CA MET A 723 0.91 -11.53 31.66
C MET A 723 -0.01 -11.48 32.89
N GLU A 724 -1.09 -10.68 32.86
CA GLU A 724 -2.06 -10.58 33.96
C GLU A 724 -2.84 -11.91 34.14
N GLU A 725 -3.26 -12.56 33.05
CA GLU A 725 -3.92 -13.88 33.07
C GLU A 725 -2.98 -15.02 33.55
N ALA A 726 -1.65 -14.83 33.53
CA ALA A 726 -0.70 -15.82 34.05
C ALA A 726 -0.64 -15.86 35.60
N GLU A 727 -1.10 -14.83 36.30
CA GLU A 727 -1.25 -14.83 37.77
C GLU A 727 -2.60 -15.41 38.24
N ARG A 728 -3.50 -15.72 37.30
CA ARG A 728 -4.85 -16.22 37.59
C ARG A 728 -4.82 -17.64 38.18
N PRO A 729 -5.63 -17.95 39.21
CA PRO A 729 -5.76 -19.32 39.68
C PRO A 729 -6.32 -20.25 38.59
N PRO A 730 -5.85 -21.51 38.51
CA PRO A 730 -6.34 -22.47 37.54
C PRO A 730 -7.83 -22.79 37.74
N LEU A 731 -8.48 -23.32 36.70
CA LEU A 731 -9.84 -23.82 36.81
C LEU A 731 -9.94 -24.92 37.87
N LEU A 732 -10.99 -24.86 38.69
CA LEU A 732 -11.30 -25.94 39.63
C LEU A 732 -11.63 -27.23 38.84
N PRO A 733 -11.12 -28.40 39.26
CA PRO A 733 -11.50 -29.66 38.64
C PRO A 733 -12.99 -29.93 38.84
N ILE A 734 -13.63 -30.49 37.81
CA ILE A 734 -15.00 -30.99 37.90
C ILE A 734 -15.02 -32.20 38.84
N PRO A 735 -16.02 -32.36 39.72
CA PRO A 735 -16.11 -33.54 40.60
C PRO A 735 -16.38 -34.81 39.78
N GLU A 736 -15.32 -35.56 39.51
CA GLU A 736 -15.37 -36.89 38.93
C GLU A 736 -15.69 -37.97 39.98
N GLY A 737 -16.06 -39.17 39.51
CA GLY A 737 -16.23 -40.33 40.40
C GLY A 737 -14.90 -40.76 41.03
N MET A 738 -14.94 -41.24 42.28
CA MET A 738 -13.75 -41.77 42.96
C MET A 738 -13.07 -42.85 42.11
N SER A 739 -11.74 -42.77 41.98
CA SER A 739 -10.93 -43.69 41.17
C SER A 739 -11.08 -45.13 41.66
N TYR A 740 -11.76 -45.93 40.84
CA TYR A 740 -12.15 -47.31 41.14
C TYR A 740 -11.85 -48.20 39.94
N VAL A 741 -11.27 -49.37 40.20
CA VAL A 741 -11.03 -50.40 39.19
C VAL A 741 -11.85 -51.62 39.57
N SER A 742 -12.87 -51.94 38.79
CA SER A 742 -13.81 -53.02 39.09
C SER A 742 -13.24 -54.40 38.79
N ALA A 743 -13.87 -55.44 39.32
CA ALA A 743 -13.53 -56.81 38.98
C ALA A 743 -13.75 -57.14 37.48
N ALA A 744 -14.66 -56.43 36.79
CA ALA A 744 -14.88 -56.59 35.36
C ALA A 744 -13.71 -56.01 34.54
N ASP A 745 -13.20 -54.84 34.92
CA ASP A 745 -12.05 -54.20 34.26
C ASP A 745 -10.79 -55.08 34.36
N VAL A 746 -10.54 -55.65 35.55
CA VAL A 746 -9.40 -56.55 35.81
C VAL A 746 -9.49 -57.87 35.02
N GLN A 747 -10.69 -58.31 34.69
CA GLN A 747 -10.92 -59.45 33.81
C GLN A 747 -10.73 -59.06 32.34
N ALA A 748 -11.31 -57.95 31.89
CA ALA A 748 -11.17 -57.42 30.53
C ALA A 748 -9.70 -57.11 30.17
N TRP A 749 -8.94 -56.53 31.10
CA TRP A 749 -7.53 -56.21 30.90
C TRP A 749 -6.57 -57.39 31.12
N LYS A 750 -7.08 -58.60 31.40
CA LYS A 750 -6.22 -59.78 31.64
C LYS A 750 -5.28 -60.06 30.47
N GLU A 751 -5.81 -60.10 29.25
CA GLU A 751 -5.05 -60.43 28.05
C GLU A 751 -4.00 -59.35 27.75
N VAL A 752 -4.40 -58.07 27.82
CA VAL A 752 -3.50 -56.91 27.64
C VAL A 752 -2.39 -56.92 28.69
N ARG A 753 -2.72 -57.18 29.96
CA ARG A 753 -1.75 -57.27 31.07
C ARG A 753 -0.75 -58.40 30.86
N ASP A 754 -1.22 -59.56 30.42
CA ASP A 754 -0.36 -60.74 30.28
C ASP A 754 0.47 -60.67 28.99
N ALA A 755 0.00 -59.96 27.95
CA ALA A 755 0.80 -59.52 26.79
C ALA A 755 1.84 -58.45 27.17
N ASP A 756 1.49 -57.43 27.95
CA ASP A 756 2.42 -56.41 28.45
C ASP A 756 3.47 -57.01 29.39
N LYS A 757 3.16 -58.10 30.11
CA LYS A 757 4.14 -58.91 30.84
C LYS A 757 5.11 -59.62 29.88
N ALA A 758 4.63 -60.25 28.80
CA ALA A 758 5.51 -60.86 27.79
C ALA A 758 6.44 -59.81 27.13
N LEU A 759 5.90 -58.64 26.79
CA LEU A 759 6.67 -57.49 26.30
C LEU A 759 7.58 -56.88 27.38
N SER A 760 7.33 -57.12 28.68
CA SER A 760 8.20 -56.67 29.77
C SER A 760 9.46 -57.52 29.92
N ALA A 761 9.42 -58.79 29.52
CA ALA A 761 10.53 -59.73 29.60
C ALA A 761 11.54 -59.57 28.46
N ASP A 762 11.09 -59.14 27.27
CA ASP A 762 11.96 -58.82 26.13
C ASP A 762 12.51 -57.37 26.27
N PRO A 763 13.83 -57.18 26.52
CA PRO A 763 14.41 -55.84 26.66
C PRO A 763 14.31 -54.99 25.38
N PHE A 764 14.18 -55.61 24.20
CA PHE A 764 14.03 -54.92 22.91
C PHE A 764 12.57 -54.52 22.62
N ARG A 765 11.60 -55.05 23.37
CA ARG A 765 10.16 -54.71 23.27
C ARG A 765 9.59 -54.02 24.50
N LYS A 766 10.39 -53.82 25.56
CA LYS A 766 9.99 -53.19 26.83
C LYS A 766 9.18 -51.89 26.67
N ASN A 767 9.51 -51.06 25.68
CA ASN A 767 8.87 -49.76 25.40
C ASN A 767 7.65 -49.85 24.46
N LYS A 768 7.30 -51.05 23.95
CA LYS A 768 6.17 -51.31 23.04
C LYS A 768 4.91 -51.79 23.74
N ARG A 769 4.87 -51.71 25.07
CA ARG A 769 3.69 -52.05 25.89
C ARG A 769 2.54 -51.08 25.63
N GLN A 770 1.30 -51.55 25.77
CA GLN A 770 0.12 -50.71 25.58
C GLN A 770 -0.15 -49.80 26.79
N PHE A 771 0.14 -50.26 28.01
CA PHE A 771 -0.06 -49.49 29.24
C PHE A 771 1.29 -49.14 29.89
N GLN A 772 1.63 -47.84 29.93
CA GLN A 772 2.89 -47.33 30.48
C GLN A 772 2.77 -46.03 31.31
N PRO A 773 1.87 -45.90 32.31
CA PRO A 773 1.94 -44.77 33.25
C PRO A 773 3.23 -44.82 34.06
N GLN A 774 3.76 -43.66 34.45
CA GLN A 774 5.02 -43.57 35.20
C GLN A 774 4.89 -42.61 36.40
N LEU A 775 5.44 -43.00 37.55
CA LEU A 775 5.57 -42.15 38.72
C LEU A 775 6.97 -42.33 39.32
N PHE A 776 7.72 -41.23 39.47
CA PHE A 776 9.10 -41.22 40.00
C PHE A 776 10.03 -42.29 39.39
N GLY A 777 9.90 -42.55 38.08
CA GLY A 777 10.70 -43.55 37.35
C GLY A 777 10.18 -44.99 37.39
N HIS A 778 9.16 -45.29 38.19
CA HIS A 778 8.48 -46.60 38.21
C HIS A 778 7.35 -46.63 37.19
N VAL A 779 7.38 -47.63 36.28
CA VAL A 779 6.29 -47.91 35.34
C VAL A 779 5.19 -48.72 36.05
N TRP A 780 3.96 -48.24 36.01
CA TRP A 780 2.81 -48.91 36.64
C TRP A 780 2.33 -50.08 35.76
N PRO A 781 2.25 -51.32 36.28
CA PRO A 781 1.65 -52.42 35.57
C PRO A 781 0.12 -52.32 35.58
N LEU A 782 -0.55 -52.96 34.61
CA LEU A 782 -2.00 -53.20 34.69
C LEU A 782 -2.33 -54.04 35.93
N PRO A 783 -3.35 -53.67 36.73
CA PRO A 783 -3.64 -54.32 38.00
C PRO A 783 -4.04 -55.79 37.83
N ASP A 784 -3.68 -56.63 38.81
CA ASP A 784 -4.06 -58.05 38.86
C ASP A 784 -5.33 -58.31 39.69
N LYS A 785 -5.78 -57.30 40.46
CA LYS A 785 -6.89 -57.34 41.42
C LYS A 785 -7.66 -56.01 41.39
N PRO A 786 -8.97 -55.98 41.73
CA PRO A 786 -9.74 -54.74 41.79
C PRO A 786 -9.25 -53.85 42.92
N LEU A 787 -9.27 -52.53 42.69
CA LEU A 787 -8.83 -51.53 43.67
C LEU A 787 -10.05 -51.04 44.45
N LEU A 788 -10.24 -51.61 45.65
CA LEU A 788 -11.40 -51.36 46.51
C LEU A 788 -11.04 -50.35 47.62
N PHE A 789 -11.91 -49.37 47.87
CA PHE A 789 -11.76 -48.43 48.99
C PHE A 789 -12.24 -49.03 50.33
N TRP A 790 -13.52 -49.41 50.39
CA TRP A 790 -14.23 -49.82 51.62
C TRP A 790 -13.65 -51.04 52.36
N GLY A 791 -12.81 -51.84 51.72
CA GLY A 791 -12.15 -53.01 52.33
C GLY A 791 -10.79 -52.73 52.96
N THR A 792 -10.34 -51.46 53.01
CA THR A 792 -9.00 -51.07 53.47
C THR A 792 -9.03 -50.43 54.87
N GLY A 793 -7.86 -50.11 55.43
CA GLY A 793 -7.74 -49.33 56.67
C GLY A 793 -7.94 -50.08 57.99
N THR A 794 -8.37 -51.35 57.99
CA THR A 794 -8.69 -52.11 59.23
C THR A 794 -7.59 -52.09 60.31
N ARG A 795 -6.32 -52.24 59.92
CA ARG A 795 -5.18 -52.13 60.85
C ARG A 795 -4.97 -50.71 61.39
N ALA A 796 -5.22 -49.69 60.58
CA ALA A 796 -5.09 -48.30 61.01
C ALA A 796 -6.15 -47.94 62.06
N VAL A 797 -7.36 -48.51 61.96
CA VAL A 797 -8.40 -48.37 63.01
C VAL A 797 -7.97 -49.04 64.32
N GLN A 798 -7.33 -50.22 64.25
CA GLN A 798 -6.79 -50.88 65.46
C GLN A 798 -5.67 -50.06 66.10
N GLN A 799 -4.71 -49.58 65.32
CA GLN A 799 -3.62 -48.72 65.79
C GLN A 799 -4.14 -47.37 66.32
N ALA A 800 -5.19 -46.81 65.74
CA ALA A 800 -5.84 -45.60 66.27
C ALA A 800 -6.49 -45.86 67.64
N LEU A 801 -7.12 -47.02 67.86
CA LEU A 801 -7.66 -47.39 69.17
C LEU A 801 -6.57 -47.61 70.22
N GLU A 802 -5.45 -48.24 69.83
CA GLU A 802 -4.25 -48.39 70.68
C GLU A 802 -3.68 -47.02 71.05
N HIS A 803 -3.45 -46.15 70.06
CA HIS A 803 -2.93 -44.80 70.30
C HIS A 803 -3.89 -43.90 71.09
N VAL A 804 -5.22 -44.00 70.90
CA VAL A 804 -6.20 -43.25 71.70
C VAL A 804 -6.20 -43.73 73.16
N ALA A 805 -5.93 -45.01 73.43
CA ALA A 805 -5.74 -45.50 74.80
C ALA A 805 -4.45 -44.96 75.44
N ASP A 806 -3.32 -44.99 74.69
CA ASP A 806 -2.05 -44.39 75.12
C ASP A 806 -2.18 -42.87 75.35
N ASP A 807 -2.88 -42.16 74.47
CA ASP A 807 -3.17 -40.73 74.59
C ASP A 807 -4.05 -40.42 75.81
N ALA A 808 -5.07 -41.24 76.09
CA ALA A 808 -5.91 -41.09 77.27
C ALA A 808 -5.11 -41.28 78.56
N GLU A 809 -4.20 -42.27 78.61
CA GLU A 809 -3.27 -42.43 79.74
C GLU A 809 -2.28 -41.26 79.83
N ARG A 810 -1.69 -40.82 78.71
CA ARG A 810 -0.76 -39.68 78.66
C ARG A 810 -1.42 -38.39 79.17
N ARG A 811 -2.62 -38.08 78.69
CA ARG A 811 -3.46 -36.95 79.14
C ARG A 811 -3.77 -37.06 80.64
N ARG A 812 -4.09 -38.26 81.14
CA ARG A 812 -4.34 -38.52 82.58
C ARG A 812 -3.09 -38.33 83.45
N ARG A 813 -1.89 -38.61 82.93
CA ARG A 813 -0.60 -38.41 83.61
C ARG A 813 -0.06 -36.97 83.48
N GLY A 814 -0.56 -36.19 82.53
CA GLY A 814 -0.07 -34.84 82.22
C GLY A 814 1.25 -34.83 81.43
N GLU A 815 1.61 -35.93 80.79
CA GLU A 815 2.86 -36.07 80.03
C GLU A 815 2.76 -35.31 78.68
N PRO A 816 3.68 -34.39 78.36
CA PRO A 816 3.67 -33.70 77.07
C PRO A 816 4.18 -34.61 75.94
N LEU A 817 3.66 -34.40 74.73
CA LEU A 817 4.30 -34.91 73.50
C LEU A 817 5.65 -34.22 73.26
N ALA A 818 6.49 -34.83 72.42
CA ALA A 818 7.75 -34.23 71.96
C ALA A 818 7.53 -32.80 71.42
N PRO A 819 8.46 -31.85 71.64
CA PRO A 819 8.26 -30.44 71.31
C PRO A 819 7.82 -30.21 69.85
N PRO A 820 6.61 -29.66 69.59
CA PRO A 820 6.11 -29.43 68.23
C PRO A 820 6.67 -28.15 67.59
N TYR A 821 7.42 -27.33 68.33
CA TYR A 821 8.18 -26.21 67.77
C TYR A 821 9.57 -26.70 67.34
N PRO A 822 10.19 -26.13 66.28
CA PRO A 822 11.52 -26.51 65.87
C PRO A 822 12.54 -26.24 66.99
N CYS A 823 13.15 -27.30 67.50
CA CYS A 823 14.11 -27.28 68.61
C CYS A 823 15.28 -28.24 68.31
N PRO A 824 16.36 -28.29 69.12
CA PRO A 824 17.48 -29.20 68.87
C PRO A 824 17.10 -30.69 68.80
N GLU A 825 16.03 -31.09 69.50
CA GLU A 825 15.51 -32.47 69.53
C GLU A 825 14.55 -32.78 68.37
N ASN A 826 13.91 -31.74 67.81
CA ASN A 826 12.98 -31.82 66.68
C ASN A 826 13.25 -30.64 65.72
N PRO A 827 14.35 -30.64 64.95
CA PRO A 827 14.77 -29.46 64.16
C PRO A 827 13.81 -29.12 63.03
N TRP A 828 12.98 -30.08 62.60
CA TRP A 828 11.95 -29.92 61.58
C TRP A 828 10.63 -29.37 62.13
N GLY A 829 10.44 -29.37 63.46
CA GLY A 829 9.22 -28.93 64.12
C GLY A 829 7.99 -29.75 63.73
N TRP A 830 8.13 -31.09 63.63
CA TRP A 830 7.01 -31.99 63.33
C TRP A 830 5.85 -31.76 64.30
N ARG A 831 4.64 -31.61 63.74
CA ARG A 831 3.39 -31.44 64.49
C ARG A 831 2.37 -32.46 64.02
N LEU A 832 1.65 -33.06 64.96
CA LEU A 832 0.34 -33.64 64.65
C LEU A 832 -0.59 -32.48 64.26
N VAL A 833 -1.39 -32.67 63.21
CA VAL A 833 -2.46 -31.73 62.86
C VAL A 833 -3.51 -31.83 63.96
N LYS A 834 -3.93 -30.71 64.52
CA LYS A 834 -5.07 -30.66 65.45
C LYS A 834 -6.36 -30.75 64.65
N ASP A 835 -7.03 -31.90 64.72
CA ASP A 835 -8.44 -31.98 64.35
C ASP A 835 -9.30 -31.52 65.54
N ILE A 836 -10.42 -30.88 65.25
CA ILE A 836 -11.42 -30.42 66.22
C ILE A 836 -12.13 -31.63 66.87
N LEU A 837 -12.07 -32.80 66.22
CA LEU A 837 -12.60 -34.06 66.74
C LEU A 837 -11.66 -34.76 67.75
N ASP A 838 -10.39 -34.36 67.83
CA ASP A 838 -9.34 -34.98 68.66
C ASP A 838 -8.83 -34.08 69.81
N ASP A 839 -9.43 -32.91 70.05
CA ASP A 839 -9.03 -31.94 71.11
C ASP A 839 -9.27 -32.47 72.54
#